data_AF-A0A7V2U9Y6-F1
#
_entry.id   AF-A0A7V2U9Y6-F1
#
_cell.length_a   1.000
_cell.length_b   1.000
_cell.length_c   1.000
_cell.angle_alpha   90.00
_cell.angle_beta   90.00
_cell.angle_gamma   90.00
#
_symmetry.space_group_name_H-M   'P 1'
#
loop_
_entity.id
_entity.type
_entity.pdbx_description
1 polymer ?
#
loop_
_entity_poly.entity_id
_entity_poly.type
_entity_poly.pdbx_seq_one_letter_code
_entity_poly.pdbx_strand_id
1 'polypeptide(L)'
;MGGRVTKGQGVGRLARTLLAVAAWLAPLAAGELAPEELQRLRGMCAQLGQNDPGKKWDMARALVREGPKAAPVIGELFAGDWLEGKRLAAWILSEMRHESAVAPLARALDDADDEVRWKAAIGLKQIGKPSVLHLVAVLMSGKLAAKHCAAWTLGEIGDADAAGPLAAALEEADEDLRWKAAISLTQLGSASLPALNQVLKKGNVETRRCAIWAVGKLGGEAALPALEQALSDPDNHVRAKAVVALGTIPGEAATKLLLRMVNDPDQIVRKDAIVALGRRGKSLEPTARPEKPEKEPTVEVPLYGLWEVAFKPAKPLKLDNPFTDAAFSATFVAPDDRNIKVGGFYAGDGVWKVRAAPDQVGLWYYRLDFKAGAVAEVAHGGARCVPSKAPGFVRIARDNPRFLAFSDGSRFYPIGTGTEALGSPTPEGEVANTLEVWTAYLDACAKGGMNKARILLLEAPWIQPTTVARHPELAPWPLGADGRYDLSRFSLAFWDKLDAVIAHGARLAVAGNGRGIVFELTIFDETGLASGNGDRWTLHPFNEKNGGPLGGVAGCPGFYDLANAANRAAQELYVRYLLARTAACGNVYYELNKEMNRRGSAGANGLRWVEHWTAFFREHDPYAHLLSLSVATDPDAYFRIEGIDIANVRGEAPPEPRGIRMPVFLNEPTVRTPRAERAIFWQALLLGTSAARAPWQPLAARSPLFEHCRYLADYARDLAYWELRRDDSLVLATPRGVPRLVAVRKDELLVYLVGSAEEGVVRVGLGNGRYEAAWFDPKNGKTVRIEDVEPRQGAADIPSPTFDEDIVLRIRKK
;
A
#
# COMPACT_ATOMS: atom_id res chain seq x y z
N MET A 1 -34.52 -50.16 9.36
CA MET A 1 -33.79 -50.03 10.64
C MET A 1 -32.91 -48.79 10.48
N GLY A 2 -33.17 -47.63 11.08
CA GLY A 2 -33.46 -47.36 12.48
C GLY A 2 -32.30 -46.51 13.01
N GLY A 3 -32.34 -45.20 12.78
CA GLY A 3 -31.32 -44.25 13.25
C GLY A 3 -31.87 -42.84 13.22
N ARG A 4 -32.33 -42.36 14.38
CA ARG A 4 -32.89 -41.02 14.62
C ARG A 4 -31.90 -39.93 14.18
N VAL A 5 -32.21 -39.20 13.11
CA VAL A 5 -31.66 -37.86 12.90
C VAL A 5 -32.48 -36.90 13.74
N THR A 6 -31.89 -36.44 14.83
CA THR A 6 -32.43 -35.41 15.70
C THR A 6 -32.68 -34.12 14.93
N LYS A 7 -33.89 -33.59 15.12
CA LYS A 7 -34.42 -32.32 14.62
C LYS A 7 -33.39 -31.17 14.63
N GLY A 8 -32.94 -30.76 13.45
CA GLY A 8 -32.38 -29.42 13.23
C GLY A 8 -33.49 -28.49 12.70
N GLN A 9 -34.26 -27.86 13.59
CA GLN A 9 -35.35 -26.94 13.20
C GLN A 9 -34.87 -25.69 12.44
N GLY A 10 -33.55 -25.43 12.36
CA GLY A 10 -32.97 -24.28 11.63
C GLY A 10 -32.81 -24.47 10.12
N VAL A 11 -32.41 -25.65 9.65
CA VAL A 11 -32.09 -25.89 8.22
C VAL A 11 -33.36 -25.92 7.37
N GLY A 12 -34.46 -26.46 7.90
CA GLY A 12 -35.76 -26.47 7.21
C GLY A 12 -36.42 -25.09 7.10
N ARG A 13 -36.04 -24.13 7.95
CA ARG A 13 -36.55 -22.75 7.91
C ARG A 13 -35.81 -21.95 6.85
N LEU A 14 -34.47 -22.00 6.84
CA LEU A 14 -33.64 -21.30 5.86
C LEU A 14 -33.90 -21.80 4.42
N ALA A 15 -34.03 -23.12 4.21
CA ALA A 15 -34.32 -23.69 2.89
C ALA A 15 -35.71 -23.27 2.36
N ARG A 16 -36.73 -23.19 3.24
CA ARG A 16 -38.06 -22.69 2.86
C ARG A 16 -38.06 -21.18 2.61
N THR A 17 -37.31 -20.42 3.39
CA THR A 17 -37.12 -18.97 3.16
C THR A 17 -36.35 -18.72 1.87
N LEU A 18 -35.34 -19.51 1.54
CA LEU A 18 -34.58 -19.42 0.27
C LEU A 18 -35.42 -19.81 -0.94
N LEU A 19 -36.26 -20.84 -0.84
CA LEU A 19 -37.25 -21.18 -1.88
C LEU A 19 -38.29 -20.07 -2.07
N ALA A 20 -38.72 -19.40 -0.98
CA ALA A 20 -39.61 -18.25 -1.06
C ALA A 20 -38.91 -17.00 -1.65
N VAL A 21 -37.62 -16.79 -1.36
CA VAL A 21 -36.82 -15.70 -1.92
C VAL A 21 -36.48 -15.93 -3.39
N ALA A 22 -36.25 -17.19 -3.79
CA ALA A 22 -36.10 -17.57 -5.20
C ALA A 22 -37.41 -17.34 -5.99
N ALA A 23 -38.58 -17.56 -5.36
CA ALA A 23 -39.87 -17.16 -5.92
C ALA A 23 -40.07 -15.63 -5.95
N TRP A 24 -39.46 -14.88 -5.03
CA TRP A 24 -39.42 -13.40 -5.02
C TRP A 24 -38.52 -12.79 -6.10
N LEU A 25 -37.59 -13.56 -6.67
CA LEU A 25 -36.84 -13.13 -7.86
C LEU A 25 -37.70 -13.13 -9.13
N ALA A 26 -38.95 -13.65 -9.10
CA ALA A 26 -39.94 -13.46 -10.17
C ALA A 26 -40.25 -11.96 -10.39
N PRO A 27 -40.61 -11.51 -11.61
CA PRO A 27 -40.81 -10.10 -11.92
C PRO A 27 -41.69 -9.42 -10.86
N LEU A 28 -41.20 -8.33 -10.26
CA LEU A 28 -42.05 -7.49 -9.40
C LEU A 28 -43.17 -6.97 -10.30
N ALA A 29 -44.37 -7.52 -10.16
CA ALA A 29 -45.52 -6.92 -10.78
C ALA A 29 -45.71 -5.54 -10.12
N ALA A 30 -45.67 -4.47 -10.91
CA ALA A 30 -46.07 -3.13 -10.50
C ALA A 30 -47.58 -3.03 -10.16
N GLY A 31 -48.21 -4.15 -9.80
CA GLY A 31 -49.65 -4.36 -9.74
C GLY A 31 -50.35 -3.62 -8.59
N GLU A 32 -49.60 -2.91 -7.75
CA GLU A 32 -50.15 -2.04 -6.70
C GLU A 32 -50.26 -0.56 -7.11
N LEU A 33 -49.70 -0.18 -8.27
CA LEU A 33 -49.79 1.19 -8.78
C LEU A 33 -51.05 1.39 -9.64
N ALA A 34 -51.67 2.56 -9.52
CA ALA A 34 -52.73 2.96 -10.45
C ALA A 34 -52.16 2.99 -11.89
N PRO A 35 -52.94 2.58 -12.91
CA PRO A 35 -52.45 2.50 -14.29
C PRO A 35 -51.83 3.80 -14.82
N GLU A 36 -52.41 4.95 -14.45
CA GLU A 36 -51.93 6.28 -14.83
C GLU A 36 -50.56 6.59 -14.22
N GLU A 37 -50.32 6.22 -12.97
CA GLU A 37 -49.07 6.44 -12.27
C GLU A 37 -47.95 5.52 -12.79
N LEU A 38 -48.30 4.26 -13.10
CA LEU A 38 -47.40 3.33 -13.77
C LEU A 38 -46.98 3.86 -15.16
N GLN A 39 -47.95 4.38 -15.94
CA GLN A 39 -47.67 4.97 -17.25
C GLN A 39 -46.78 6.21 -17.12
N ARG A 40 -47.00 7.05 -16.10
CA ARG A 40 -46.15 8.22 -15.81
C ARG A 40 -44.70 7.82 -15.53
N LEU A 41 -44.48 6.86 -14.62
CA LEU A 41 -43.14 6.40 -14.24
C LEU A 41 -42.41 5.75 -15.42
N ARG A 42 -43.10 4.93 -16.23
CA ARG A 42 -42.53 4.38 -17.46
C ARG A 42 -42.18 5.48 -18.48
N GLY A 43 -43.01 6.51 -18.58
CA GLY A 43 -42.73 7.70 -19.39
C GLY A 43 -41.45 8.41 -18.93
N MET A 44 -41.26 8.58 -17.62
CA MET A 44 -40.03 9.15 -17.05
C MET A 44 -38.80 8.29 -17.35
N CYS A 45 -38.90 6.96 -17.21
CA CYS A 45 -37.83 6.04 -17.59
C CYS A 45 -37.48 6.12 -19.08
N ALA A 46 -38.48 6.23 -19.97
CA ALA A 46 -38.26 6.37 -21.41
C ALA A 46 -37.55 7.69 -21.77
N GLN A 47 -37.80 8.78 -21.03
CA GLN A 47 -37.15 10.08 -21.23
C GLN A 47 -35.66 10.05 -20.89
N LEU A 48 -35.18 9.12 -20.06
CA LEU A 48 -33.75 8.96 -19.80
C LEU A 48 -32.93 8.64 -21.07
N GLY A 49 -33.57 8.08 -22.11
CA GLY A 49 -32.96 7.74 -23.39
C GLY A 49 -32.90 8.87 -24.42
N GLN A 50 -33.48 10.04 -24.13
CA GLN A 50 -33.50 11.18 -25.07
C GLN A 50 -32.22 12.04 -24.95
N ASN A 51 -31.66 12.46 -26.08
CA ASN A 51 -30.28 12.94 -26.31
C ASN A 51 -29.88 14.32 -25.69
N ASP A 52 -30.07 14.54 -24.39
CA ASP A 52 -29.50 15.69 -23.65
C ASP A 52 -28.90 15.23 -22.30
N PRO A 53 -27.56 15.27 -22.15
CA PRO A 53 -26.88 14.82 -20.92
C PRO A 53 -27.33 15.56 -19.66
N GLY A 54 -27.65 16.85 -19.74
CA GLY A 54 -28.09 17.64 -18.58
C GLY A 54 -29.48 17.20 -18.11
N LYS A 55 -30.42 17.10 -19.06
CA LYS A 55 -31.80 16.68 -18.78
C LYS A 55 -31.89 15.22 -18.33
N LYS A 56 -31.01 14.34 -18.81
CA LYS A 56 -30.92 12.95 -18.36
C LYS A 56 -30.67 12.85 -16.86
N TRP A 57 -29.71 13.60 -16.33
CA TRP A 57 -29.38 13.55 -14.89
C TRP A 57 -30.44 14.24 -14.02
N ASP A 58 -31.10 15.27 -14.54
CA ASP A 58 -32.27 15.87 -13.87
C ASP A 58 -33.42 14.87 -13.78
N MET A 59 -33.69 14.13 -14.85
CA MET A 59 -34.69 13.07 -14.86
C MET A 59 -34.32 11.92 -13.91
N ALA A 60 -33.05 11.49 -13.90
CA ALA A 60 -32.58 10.47 -12.96
C ALA A 60 -32.79 10.92 -11.50
N ARG A 61 -32.47 12.18 -11.17
CA ARG A 61 -32.75 12.75 -9.84
C ARG A 61 -34.25 12.87 -9.55
N ALA A 62 -35.08 13.17 -10.54
CA ALA A 62 -36.53 13.18 -10.38
C ALA A 62 -37.06 11.77 -10.05
N LEU A 63 -36.57 10.74 -10.73
CA LEU A 63 -36.90 9.34 -10.44
C LEU A 63 -36.45 8.90 -9.03
N VAL A 64 -35.32 9.40 -8.51
CA VAL A 64 -34.94 9.17 -7.11
C VAL A 64 -35.98 9.77 -6.14
N ARG A 65 -36.48 10.97 -6.43
CA ARG A 65 -37.48 11.67 -5.59
C ARG A 65 -38.86 11.02 -5.58
N GLU A 66 -39.19 10.22 -6.59
CA GLU A 66 -40.43 9.43 -6.61
C GLU A 66 -40.48 8.39 -5.47
N GLY A 67 -39.32 8.01 -4.94
CA GLY A 67 -39.23 7.19 -3.74
C GLY A 67 -39.67 5.74 -3.98
N PRO A 68 -40.00 4.98 -2.91
CA PRO A 68 -40.05 3.52 -2.92
C PRO A 68 -40.91 2.89 -4.02
N LYS A 69 -42.01 3.54 -4.36
CA LYS A 69 -42.98 3.13 -5.38
C LYS A 69 -42.42 3.05 -6.80
N ALA A 70 -41.37 3.82 -7.11
CA ALA A 70 -40.75 3.80 -8.44
C ALA A 70 -39.75 2.66 -8.62
N ALA A 71 -39.26 2.06 -7.54
CA ALA A 71 -38.19 1.05 -7.60
C ALA A 71 -38.50 -0.17 -8.50
N PRO A 72 -39.72 -0.76 -8.45
CA PRO A 72 -40.07 -1.86 -9.36
C PRO A 72 -40.01 -1.44 -10.84
N VAL A 73 -40.51 -0.23 -11.16
CA VAL A 73 -40.60 0.29 -12.53
C VAL A 73 -39.21 0.64 -13.08
N ILE A 74 -38.34 1.22 -12.25
CA ILE A 74 -36.94 1.48 -12.62
C ILE A 74 -36.20 0.16 -12.85
N GLY A 75 -36.51 -0.87 -12.06
CA GLY A 75 -35.95 -2.22 -12.22
C GLY A 75 -36.28 -2.89 -13.56
N GLU A 76 -37.36 -2.50 -14.25
CA GLU A 76 -37.70 -3.01 -15.58
C GLU A 76 -36.59 -2.70 -16.60
N LEU A 77 -35.81 -1.64 -16.39
CA LEU A 77 -34.71 -1.25 -17.30
C LEU A 77 -33.59 -2.29 -17.38
N PHE A 78 -33.41 -3.15 -16.37
CA PHE A 78 -32.41 -4.21 -16.41
C PHE A 78 -32.72 -5.31 -17.44
N ALA A 79 -34.00 -5.44 -17.84
CA ALA A 79 -34.43 -6.44 -18.82
C ALA A 79 -34.21 -6.00 -20.28
N GLY A 80 -33.97 -4.71 -20.54
CA GLY A 80 -33.75 -4.19 -21.89
C GLY A 80 -32.28 -4.26 -22.35
N ASP A 81 -32.02 -4.02 -23.63
CA ASP A 81 -30.64 -4.01 -24.18
C ASP A 81 -29.92 -2.66 -24.01
N TRP A 82 -30.61 -1.66 -23.47
CA TRP A 82 -30.06 -0.32 -23.31
C TRP A 82 -29.08 -0.25 -22.13
N LEU A 83 -27.81 -0.55 -22.40
CA LEU A 83 -26.74 -0.62 -21.40
C LEU A 83 -26.65 0.61 -20.50
N GLU A 84 -26.68 1.80 -21.10
CA GLU A 84 -26.65 3.06 -20.36
C GLU A 84 -27.89 3.22 -19.46
N GLY A 85 -29.04 2.73 -19.90
CA GLY A 85 -30.26 2.66 -19.09
C GLY A 85 -30.13 1.76 -17.88
N LYS A 86 -29.48 0.60 -18.04
CA LYS A 86 -29.17 -0.31 -16.94
C LYS A 86 -28.24 0.34 -15.91
N ARG A 87 -27.19 1.02 -16.37
CA ARG A 87 -26.24 1.73 -15.52
C ARG A 87 -26.91 2.86 -14.75
N LEU A 88 -27.82 3.59 -15.39
CA LEU A 88 -28.64 4.62 -14.74
C LEU A 88 -29.62 4.00 -13.76
N ALA A 89 -30.31 2.92 -14.11
CA ALA A 89 -31.23 2.22 -13.22
C ALA A 89 -30.53 1.77 -11.93
N ALA A 90 -29.35 1.15 -12.05
CA ALA A 90 -28.53 0.76 -10.89
C ALA A 90 -28.14 1.96 -10.02
N TRP A 91 -27.77 3.08 -10.64
CA TRP A 91 -27.46 4.31 -9.91
C TRP A 91 -28.69 4.88 -9.19
N ILE A 92 -29.81 5.07 -9.89
CA ILE A 92 -31.06 5.63 -9.34
C ILE A 92 -31.51 4.81 -8.14
N LEU A 93 -31.59 3.48 -8.30
CA LEU A 93 -32.00 2.55 -7.24
C LEU A 93 -31.04 2.57 -6.04
N SER A 94 -29.74 2.79 -6.27
CA SER A 94 -28.77 2.95 -5.18
C SER A 94 -29.00 4.24 -4.40
N GLU A 95 -29.19 5.36 -5.09
CA GLU A 95 -29.41 6.68 -4.46
C GLU A 95 -30.73 6.75 -3.65
N MET A 96 -31.71 5.89 -3.97
CA MET A 96 -32.95 5.79 -3.19
C MET A 96 -32.71 5.32 -1.74
N ARG A 97 -31.68 4.50 -1.49
CA ARG A 97 -31.32 3.95 -0.17
C ARG A 97 -32.50 3.34 0.60
N HIS A 98 -33.40 2.66 -0.12
CA HIS A 98 -34.63 2.11 0.43
C HIS A 98 -34.76 0.62 0.15
N GLU A 99 -35.42 -0.12 1.04
CA GLU A 99 -35.57 -1.58 0.94
C GLU A 99 -36.28 -2.05 -0.34
N SER A 100 -37.14 -1.21 -0.92
CA SER A 100 -37.81 -1.51 -2.19
C SER A 100 -36.86 -1.61 -3.39
N ALA A 101 -35.65 -1.06 -3.29
CA ALA A 101 -34.61 -1.18 -4.30
C ALA A 101 -33.82 -2.50 -4.19
N VAL A 102 -33.93 -3.25 -3.08
CA VAL A 102 -33.14 -4.46 -2.84
C VAL A 102 -33.38 -5.53 -3.89
N ALA A 103 -34.64 -5.87 -4.19
CA ALA A 103 -34.94 -6.93 -5.14
C ALA A 103 -34.50 -6.57 -6.58
N PRO A 104 -34.77 -5.36 -7.12
CA PRO A 104 -34.23 -4.93 -8.40
C PRO A 104 -32.69 -4.96 -8.47
N LEU A 105 -32.01 -4.43 -7.44
CA LEU A 105 -30.54 -4.40 -7.41
C LEU A 105 -29.95 -5.82 -7.27
N ALA A 106 -30.55 -6.71 -6.49
CA ALA A 106 -30.10 -8.09 -6.35
C ALA A 106 -30.15 -8.84 -7.69
N ARG A 107 -31.17 -8.60 -8.52
CA ARG A 107 -31.24 -9.15 -9.89
C ARG A 107 -30.14 -8.59 -10.79
N ALA A 108 -29.83 -7.30 -10.66
CA ALA A 108 -28.79 -6.65 -11.45
C ALA A 108 -27.37 -7.17 -11.17
N LEU A 109 -27.17 -7.97 -10.10
CA LEU A 109 -25.93 -8.70 -9.88
C LEU A 109 -25.69 -9.80 -10.91
N ASP A 110 -26.72 -10.30 -11.59
CA ASP A 110 -26.59 -11.30 -12.67
C ASP A 110 -26.42 -10.67 -14.07
N ASP A 111 -26.30 -9.33 -14.15
CA ASP A 111 -26.14 -8.63 -15.43
C ASP A 111 -24.78 -8.94 -16.08
N ALA A 112 -24.75 -8.96 -17.41
CA ALA A 112 -23.54 -9.23 -18.19
C ALA A 112 -22.50 -8.09 -18.06
N ASP A 113 -22.93 -6.85 -17.83
CA ASP A 113 -22.04 -5.70 -17.69
C ASP A 113 -21.49 -5.54 -16.27
N ASP A 114 -20.18 -5.43 -16.17
CA ASP A 114 -19.45 -5.32 -14.91
C ASP A 114 -19.82 -4.05 -14.13
N GLU A 115 -20.07 -2.93 -14.81
CA GLU A 115 -20.42 -1.66 -14.17
C GLU A 115 -21.83 -1.71 -13.55
N VAL A 116 -22.77 -2.37 -14.24
CA VAL A 116 -24.12 -2.64 -13.70
C VAL A 116 -24.03 -3.48 -12.43
N ARG A 117 -23.28 -4.59 -12.45
CA ARG A 117 -23.09 -5.44 -11.26
C ARG A 117 -22.43 -4.68 -10.11
N TRP A 118 -21.40 -3.88 -10.40
CA TRP A 118 -20.69 -3.08 -9.40
C TRP A 118 -21.62 -2.07 -8.73
N LYS A 119 -22.37 -1.28 -9.52
CA LYS A 119 -23.32 -0.29 -8.98
C LYS A 119 -24.42 -0.97 -8.16
N ALA A 120 -24.92 -2.11 -8.62
CA ALA A 120 -25.89 -2.91 -7.88
C ALA A 120 -25.34 -3.38 -6.52
N ALA A 121 -24.11 -3.90 -6.49
CA ALA A 121 -23.42 -4.29 -5.26
C ALA A 121 -23.24 -3.12 -4.29
N ILE A 122 -22.90 -1.93 -4.79
CA ILE A 122 -22.77 -0.70 -3.98
C ILE A 122 -24.13 -0.26 -3.42
N GLY A 123 -25.19 -0.27 -4.22
CA GLY A 123 -26.54 0.06 -3.76
C GLY A 123 -27.03 -0.86 -2.65
N LEU A 124 -26.85 -2.17 -2.83
CA LEU A 124 -27.21 -3.18 -1.81
C LEU A 124 -26.41 -2.99 -0.52
N LYS A 125 -25.11 -2.68 -0.62
CA LYS A 125 -24.29 -2.31 0.54
C LYS A 125 -24.84 -1.09 1.27
N GLN A 126 -25.21 -0.03 0.53
CA GLN A 126 -25.73 1.21 1.11
C GLN A 126 -27.06 1.00 1.83
N ILE A 127 -27.91 0.09 1.34
CA ILE A 127 -29.17 -0.28 1.99
C ILE A 127 -28.90 -1.10 3.27
N GLY A 128 -27.89 -1.97 3.27
CA GLY A 128 -27.43 -2.67 4.46
C GLY A 128 -28.24 -3.93 4.78
N LYS A 129 -28.66 -4.09 6.04
CA LYS A 129 -29.28 -5.33 6.56
C LYS A 129 -30.46 -5.88 5.72
N PRO A 130 -31.39 -5.06 5.18
CA PRO A 130 -32.46 -5.57 4.31
C PRO A 130 -31.98 -6.34 3.08
N SER A 131 -30.75 -6.08 2.62
CA SER A 131 -30.14 -6.74 1.46
C SER A 131 -29.58 -8.13 1.76
N VAL A 132 -29.30 -8.47 3.03
CA VAL A 132 -28.56 -9.68 3.43
C VAL A 132 -29.24 -10.95 2.90
N LEU A 133 -30.55 -11.08 3.09
CA LEU A 133 -31.28 -12.29 2.67
C LEU A 133 -31.25 -12.48 1.15
N HIS A 134 -31.35 -11.39 0.38
CA HIS A 134 -31.32 -11.43 -1.08
C HIS A 134 -29.92 -11.76 -1.61
N LEU A 135 -28.89 -11.17 -1.00
CA LEU A 135 -27.50 -11.45 -1.32
C LEU A 135 -27.12 -12.90 -0.99
N VAL A 136 -27.63 -13.45 0.12
CA VAL A 136 -27.47 -14.88 0.44
C VAL A 136 -28.12 -15.75 -0.63
N ALA A 137 -29.31 -15.40 -1.12
CA ALA A 137 -29.92 -16.15 -2.22
C ALA A 137 -29.06 -16.10 -3.49
N VAL A 138 -28.54 -14.92 -3.88
CA VAL A 138 -27.64 -14.78 -5.04
C VAL A 138 -26.34 -15.57 -4.84
N LEU A 139 -25.76 -15.58 -3.65
CA LEU A 139 -24.56 -16.36 -3.35
C LEU A 139 -24.78 -17.86 -3.55
N MET A 140 -25.96 -18.37 -3.17
CA MET A 140 -26.26 -19.80 -3.23
C MET A 140 -26.65 -20.27 -4.63
N SER A 141 -27.38 -19.47 -5.40
CA SER A 141 -27.98 -19.91 -6.68
C SER A 141 -27.68 -19.04 -7.89
N GLY A 142 -26.97 -17.92 -7.72
CA GLY A 142 -26.63 -17.00 -8.82
C GLY A 142 -25.53 -17.53 -9.73
N LYS A 143 -25.29 -16.84 -10.85
CA LYS A 143 -24.14 -17.11 -11.72
C LYS A 143 -22.85 -16.77 -10.99
N LEU A 144 -21.72 -17.35 -11.42
CA LEU A 144 -20.43 -17.16 -10.75
C LEU A 144 -20.08 -15.67 -10.53
N ALA A 145 -20.23 -14.83 -11.57
CA ALA A 145 -20.01 -13.38 -11.47
C ALA A 145 -20.89 -12.71 -10.40
N ALA A 146 -22.16 -13.09 -10.30
CA ALA A 146 -23.09 -12.59 -9.29
C ALA A 146 -22.75 -13.10 -7.88
N LYS A 147 -22.30 -14.36 -7.76
CA LYS A 147 -21.82 -14.93 -6.50
C LYS A 147 -20.62 -14.14 -5.96
N HIS A 148 -19.67 -13.73 -6.82
CA HIS A 148 -18.55 -12.88 -6.38
C HIS A 148 -19.03 -11.54 -5.83
N CYS A 149 -19.94 -10.87 -6.55
CA CYS A 149 -20.50 -9.60 -6.09
C CYS A 149 -21.25 -9.79 -4.76
N ALA A 150 -22.09 -10.81 -4.66
CA ALA A 150 -22.86 -11.11 -3.46
C ALA A 150 -21.96 -11.42 -2.27
N ALA A 151 -20.94 -12.27 -2.43
CA ALA A 151 -19.99 -12.59 -1.37
C ALA A 151 -19.30 -11.33 -0.81
N TRP A 152 -18.86 -10.43 -1.69
CA TRP A 152 -18.24 -9.17 -1.28
C TRP A 152 -19.22 -8.22 -0.60
N THR A 153 -20.39 -8.02 -1.17
CA THR A 153 -21.39 -7.13 -0.59
C THR A 153 -21.81 -7.61 0.80
N LEU A 154 -21.96 -8.92 1.01
CA LEU A 154 -22.25 -9.49 2.35
C LEU A 154 -21.14 -9.17 3.36
N GLY A 155 -19.88 -9.28 2.94
CA GLY A 155 -18.72 -8.91 3.76
C GLY A 155 -18.73 -7.44 4.15
N GLU A 156 -19.00 -6.56 3.19
CA GLU A 156 -19.05 -5.11 3.39
C GLU A 156 -20.25 -4.65 4.25
N ILE A 157 -21.37 -5.38 4.22
CA ILE A 157 -22.51 -5.13 5.12
C ILE A 157 -22.16 -5.56 6.54
N GLY A 158 -21.42 -6.65 6.71
CA GLY A 158 -20.92 -7.12 8.01
C GLY A 158 -21.99 -7.72 8.92
N ASP A 159 -23.13 -8.16 8.39
CA ASP A 159 -24.16 -8.82 9.19
C ASP A 159 -23.81 -10.29 9.45
N ALA A 160 -23.86 -10.69 10.73
CA ALA A 160 -23.49 -12.02 11.19
C ALA A 160 -24.34 -13.14 10.59
N ASP A 161 -25.58 -12.87 10.16
CA ASP A 161 -26.46 -13.85 9.54
C ASP A 161 -25.89 -14.40 8.22
N ALA A 162 -24.95 -13.69 7.60
CA ALA A 162 -24.26 -14.12 6.39
C ALA A 162 -23.10 -15.10 6.64
N ALA A 163 -22.68 -15.32 7.89
CA ALA A 163 -21.52 -16.17 8.21
C ALA A 163 -21.69 -17.62 7.74
N GLY A 164 -22.87 -18.21 7.96
CA GLY A 164 -23.15 -19.59 7.51
C GLY A 164 -23.09 -19.74 5.98
N PRO A 165 -23.83 -18.92 5.22
CA PRO A 165 -23.79 -18.94 3.76
C PRO A 165 -22.40 -18.65 3.16
N LEU A 166 -21.66 -17.68 3.71
CA LEU A 166 -20.29 -17.40 3.27
C LEU A 166 -19.35 -18.57 3.58
N ALA A 167 -19.52 -19.25 4.72
CA ALA A 167 -18.75 -20.45 5.03
C ALA A 167 -19.05 -21.60 4.06
N ALA A 168 -20.29 -21.75 3.60
CA ALA A 168 -20.64 -22.72 2.56
C ALA A 168 -19.98 -22.38 1.20
N ALA A 169 -19.84 -21.08 0.87
CA ALA A 169 -19.15 -20.65 -0.34
C ALA A 169 -17.64 -20.97 -0.36
N LEU A 170 -17.04 -21.36 0.76
CA LEU A 170 -15.67 -21.90 0.80
C LEU A 170 -15.56 -23.29 0.15
N GLU A 171 -16.68 -23.98 -0.08
CA GLU A 171 -16.73 -25.30 -0.74
C GLU A 171 -16.96 -25.20 -2.26
N GLU A 172 -17.15 -24.00 -2.79
CA GLU A 172 -17.33 -23.78 -4.22
C GLU A 172 -16.09 -24.17 -5.02
N ALA A 173 -16.28 -24.64 -6.26
CA ALA A 173 -15.20 -25.09 -7.13
C ALA A 173 -14.29 -23.93 -7.58
N ASP A 174 -14.85 -22.73 -7.73
CA ASP A 174 -14.13 -21.53 -8.13
C ASP A 174 -13.23 -21.01 -7.00
N GLU A 175 -11.94 -20.87 -7.30
CA GLU A 175 -10.94 -20.48 -6.30
C GLU A 175 -11.10 -19.03 -5.84
N ASP A 176 -11.40 -18.12 -6.77
CA ASP A 176 -11.56 -16.69 -6.47
C ASP A 176 -12.76 -16.46 -5.54
N LEU A 177 -13.85 -17.22 -5.72
CA LEU A 177 -15.04 -17.15 -4.90
C LEU A 177 -14.76 -17.68 -3.48
N ARG A 178 -14.01 -18.78 -3.35
CA ARG A 178 -13.57 -19.29 -2.03
C ARG A 178 -12.78 -18.23 -1.27
N TRP A 179 -11.80 -17.61 -1.91
CA TRP A 179 -10.98 -16.57 -1.28
C TRP A 179 -11.81 -15.34 -0.92
N LYS A 180 -12.73 -14.92 -1.80
CA LYS A 180 -13.62 -13.79 -1.56
C LYS A 180 -14.54 -14.05 -0.37
N ALA A 181 -15.08 -15.26 -0.26
CA ALA A 181 -15.87 -15.66 0.90
C ALA A 181 -15.04 -15.68 2.20
N ALA A 182 -13.79 -16.15 2.16
CA ALA A 182 -12.89 -16.12 3.32
C ALA A 182 -12.58 -14.68 3.80
N ILE A 183 -12.34 -13.75 2.86
CA ILE A 183 -12.16 -12.33 3.16
C ILE A 183 -13.43 -11.75 3.79
N SER A 184 -14.60 -12.01 3.19
CA SER A 184 -15.88 -11.54 3.72
C SER A 184 -16.16 -12.06 5.12
N LEU A 185 -15.87 -13.34 5.40
CA LEU A 185 -15.98 -13.92 6.75
C LEU A 185 -15.08 -13.20 7.77
N THR A 186 -13.93 -12.70 7.34
CA THR A 186 -13.04 -11.88 8.19
C THR A 186 -13.67 -10.52 8.47
N GLN A 187 -14.32 -9.89 7.49
CA GLN A 187 -14.99 -8.60 7.64
C GLN A 187 -16.19 -8.66 8.61
N LEU A 188 -16.89 -9.81 8.65
CA LEU A 188 -17.96 -10.08 9.62
C LEU A 188 -17.45 -10.17 11.08
N GLY A 189 -16.15 -10.32 11.29
CA GLY A 189 -15.55 -10.39 12.62
C GLY A 189 -15.75 -11.74 13.32
N SER A 190 -15.62 -11.74 14.66
CA SER A 190 -15.62 -12.96 15.49
C SER A 190 -16.91 -13.78 15.41
N ALA A 191 -18.01 -13.19 14.96
CA ALA A 191 -19.27 -13.88 14.69
C ALA A 191 -19.14 -15.01 13.64
N SER A 192 -18.11 -14.95 12.78
CA SER A 192 -17.80 -15.99 11.79
C SER A 192 -17.12 -17.23 12.36
N LEU A 193 -16.52 -17.15 13.55
CA LEU A 193 -15.72 -18.25 14.13
C LEU A 193 -16.48 -19.58 14.27
N PRO A 194 -17.75 -19.61 14.71
CA PRO A 194 -18.51 -20.86 14.77
C PRO A 194 -18.67 -21.54 13.40
N ALA A 195 -18.93 -20.75 12.35
CA ALA A 195 -19.10 -21.27 10.99
C ALA A 195 -17.75 -21.76 10.42
N LEU A 196 -16.69 -20.97 10.58
CA LEU A 196 -15.34 -21.34 10.17
C LEU A 196 -14.85 -22.62 10.89
N ASN A 197 -15.17 -22.79 12.16
CA ASN A 197 -14.79 -24.00 12.90
C ASN A 197 -15.51 -25.26 12.39
N GLN A 198 -16.74 -25.15 11.90
CA GLN A 198 -17.42 -26.28 11.24
C GLN A 198 -16.73 -26.65 9.93
N VAL A 199 -16.31 -25.65 9.15
CA VAL A 199 -15.57 -25.85 7.90
C VAL A 199 -14.23 -26.54 8.17
N LEU A 200 -13.49 -26.14 9.20
CA LEU A 200 -12.25 -26.80 9.62
C LEU A 200 -12.46 -28.28 10.01
N LYS A 201 -13.65 -28.68 10.44
CA LYS A 201 -13.94 -30.08 10.83
C LYS A 201 -14.32 -30.97 9.65
N LYS A 202 -15.04 -30.42 8.66
CA LYS A 202 -15.75 -31.22 7.65
C LYS A 202 -15.36 -30.90 6.20
N GLY A 203 -14.72 -29.76 5.97
CA GLY A 203 -14.33 -29.31 4.64
C GLY A 203 -13.23 -30.16 4.03
N ASN A 204 -13.12 -30.12 2.70
CA ASN A 204 -11.96 -30.65 1.98
C ASN A 204 -10.70 -29.80 2.26
N VAL A 205 -9.52 -30.27 1.82
CA VAL A 205 -8.25 -29.61 2.11
C VAL A 205 -8.24 -28.13 1.72
N GLU A 206 -8.69 -27.79 0.51
CA GLU A 206 -8.67 -26.40 0.01
C GLU A 206 -9.64 -25.50 0.80
N THR A 207 -10.82 -26.01 1.13
CA THR A 207 -11.80 -25.31 1.97
C THR A 207 -11.25 -25.09 3.38
N ARG A 208 -10.58 -26.08 3.98
CA ARG A 208 -9.94 -25.94 5.30
C ARG A 208 -8.80 -24.92 5.28
N ARG A 209 -8.02 -24.85 4.19
CA ARG A 209 -6.96 -23.85 4.00
C ARG A 209 -7.50 -22.41 3.95
N CYS A 210 -8.64 -22.21 3.29
CA CYS A 210 -9.31 -20.90 3.28
C CYS A 210 -9.87 -20.54 4.67
N ALA A 211 -10.50 -21.51 5.34
CA ALA A 211 -11.06 -21.31 6.66
C ALA A 211 -9.98 -20.97 7.72
N ILE A 212 -8.85 -21.67 7.71
CA ILE A 212 -7.77 -21.40 8.67
C ILE A 212 -7.11 -20.05 8.44
N TRP A 213 -7.02 -19.60 7.18
CA TRP A 213 -6.57 -18.24 6.87
C TRP A 213 -7.52 -17.20 7.47
N ALA A 214 -8.83 -17.36 7.29
CA ALA A 214 -9.82 -16.43 7.86
C ALA A 214 -9.80 -16.42 9.39
N VAL A 215 -9.71 -17.58 10.04
CA VAL A 215 -9.54 -17.70 11.50
C VAL A 215 -8.29 -16.96 11.97
N GLY A 216 -7.16 -17.13 11.27
CA GLY A 216 -5.92 -16.45 11.62
C GLY A 216 -5.99 -14.93 11.47
N LYS A 217 -6.73 -14.43 10.48
CA LYS A 217 -6.95 -13.00 10.27
C LYS A 217 -7.86 -12.37 11.30
N LEU A 218 -8.89 -13.09 11.74
CA LEU A 218 -9.74 -12.65 12.84
C LEU A 218 -8.93 -12.49 14.13
N GLY A 219 -7.99 -13.41 14.37
CA GLY A 219 -7.08 -13.35 15.50
C GLY A 219 -7.79 -13.32 16.86
N GLY A 220 -7.07 -12.84 17.87
CA GLY A 220 -7.56 -12.76 19.26
C GLY A 220 -7.73 -14.12 19.94
N GLU A 221 -7.96 -14.10 21.25
CA GLU A 221 -8.08 -15.32 22.06
C GLU A 221 -9.26 -16.21 21.63
N ALA A 222 -10.32 -15.62 21.08
CA ALA A 222 -11.48 -16.35 20.58
C ALA A 222 -11.16 -17.31 19.43
N ALA A 223 -10.07 -17.08 18.68
CA ALA A 223 -9.63 -17.95 17.60
C ALA A 223 -8.82 -19.17 18.09
N LEU A 224 -8.30 -19.14 19.33
CA LEU A 224 -7.42 -20.19 19.87
C LEU A 224 -8.00 -21.61 19.77
N PRO A 225 -9.29 -21.86 20.08
CA PRO A 225 -9.85 -23.21 19.96
C PRO A 225 -9.85 -23.74 18.53
N ALA A 226 -10.10 -22.87 17.54
CA ALA A 226 -10.09 -23.25 16.13
C ALA A 226 -8.67 -23.49 15.62
N LEU A 227 -7.71 -22.67 16.06
CA LEU A 227 -6.30 -22.82 15.74
C LEU A 227 -5.70 -24.09 16.36
N GLU A 228 -6.00 -24.38 17.63
CA GLU A 228 -5.54 -25.60 18.31
C GLU A 228 -6.02 -26.85 17.58
N GLN A 229 -7.28 -26.86 17.12
CA GLN A 229 -7.80 -27.97 16.34
C GLN A 229 -7.04 -28.12 15.00
N ALA A 230 -6.78 -27.01 14.31
CA ALA A 230 -6.09 -27.01 13.01
C ALA A 230 -4.62 -27.44 13.11
N LEU A 231 -3.99 -27.35 14.29
CA LEU A 231 -2.66 -27.92 14.53
C LEU A 231 -2.62 -29.45 14.43
N SER A 232 -3.76 -30.13 14.48
CA SER A 232 -3.87 -31.58 14.31
C SER A 232 -4.42 -31.97 12.93
N ASP A 233 -4.48 -31.05 11.97
CA ASP A 233 -4.99 -31.34 10.63
C ASP A 233 -4.06 -32.31 9.87
N PRO A 234 -4.60 -33.29 9.13
CA PRO A 234 -3.77 -34.18 8.31
C PRO A 234 -2.96 -33.42 7.26
N ASP A 235 -3.45 -32.29 6.76
CA ASP A 235 -2.75 -31.47 5.77
C ASP A 235 -1.72 -30.54 6.44
N ASN A 236 -0.48 -30.60 5.96
CA ASN A 236 0.63 -29.81 6.48
C ASN A 236 0.46 -28.30 6.24
N HIS A 237 -0.18 -27.87 5.14
CA HIS A 237 -0.40 -26.45 4.88
C HIS A 237 -1.45 -25.85 5.81
N VAL A 238 -2.47 -26.62 6.21
CA VAL A 238 -3.43 -26.20 7.24
C VAL A 238 -2.72 -26.02 8.58
N ARG A 239 -1.88 -26.98 8.99
CA ARG A 239 -1.07 -26.87 10.22
C ARG A 239 -0.12 -25.67 10.18
N ALA A 240 0.59 -25.45 9.07
CA ALA A 240 1.50 -24.32 8.89
C ALA A 240 0.78 -22.97 9.01
N LYS A 241 -0.38 -22.80 8.36
CA LYS A 241 -1.19 -21.58 8.48
C LYS A 241 -1.70 -21.35 9.91
N ALA A 242 -2.09 -22.41 10.62
CA ALA A 242 -2.49 -22.31 12.01
C ALA A 242 -1.32 -21.86 12.92
N VAL A 243 -0.11 -22.37 12.66
CA VAL A 243 1.12 -21.94 13.34
C VAL A 243 1.43 -20.46 13.09
N VAL A 244 1.37 -20.00 11.84
CA VAL A 244 1.58 -18.59 11.50
C VAL A 244 0.56 -17.69 12.21
N ALA A 245 -0.71 -18.10 12.24
CA ALA A 245 -1.77 -17.39 12.93
C ALA A 245 -1.57 -17.34 14.45
N LEU A 246 -1.17 -18.44 15.09
CA LEU A 246 -0.82 -18.45 16.52
C LEU A 246 0.34 -17.51 16.84
N GLY A 247 1.27 -17.32 15.90
CA GLY A 247 2.36 -16.37 16.02
C GLY A 247 1.91 -14.94 16.30
N THR A 248 0.74 -14.53 15.80
CA THR A 248 0.21 -13.15 15.93
C THR A 248 -0.69 -12.93 17.15
N ILE A 249 -1.16 -14.00 17.82
CA ILE A 249 -2.09 -13.92 18.96
C ILE A 249 -1.31 -13.84 20.28
N PRO A 250 -1.31 -12.73 21.03
CA PRO A 250 -0.54 -12.62 22.28
C PRO A 250 -0.99 -13.63 23.35
N GLY A 251 -0.13 -13.89 24.35
CA GLY A 251 -0.48 -14.71 25.52
C GLY A 251 0.16 -16.10 25.59
N GLU A 252 0.20 -16.68 26.79
CA GLU A 252 0.87 -17.96 27.08
C GLU A 252 0.22 -19.15 26.37
N ALA A 253 -1.12 -19.10 26.18
CA ALA A 253 -1.87 -20.17 25.52
C ALA A 253 -1.39 -20.41 24.08
N ALA A 254 -1.25 -19.36 23.27
CA ALA A 254 -0.71 -19.47 21.92
C ALA A 254 0.76 -19.93 21.92
N THR A 255 1.58 -19.49 22.88
CA THR A 255 2.98 -19.93 23.02
C THR A 255 3.06 -21.43 23.30
N LYS A 256 2.23 -21.96 24.20
CA LYS A 256 2.16 -23.41 24.50
C LYS A 256 1.77 -24.24 23.28
N LEU A 257 0.84 -23.74 22.46
CA LEU A 257 0.44 -24.40 21.22
C LEU A 257 1.59 -24.42 20.20
N LEU A 258 2.28 -23.30 20.02
CA LEU A 258 3.45 -23.21 19.12
C LEU A 258 4.60 -24.13 19.55
N LEU A 259 4.86 -24.25 20.86
CA LEU A 259 5.88 -25.15 21.40
C LEU A 259 5.62 -26.63 21.06
N ARG A 260 4.37 -27.05 20.84
CA ARG A 260 4.07 -28.41 20.37
C ARG A 260 4.52 -28.63 18.92
N MET A 261 4.44 -27.58 18.10
CA MET A 261 4.64 -27.66 16.65
C MET A 261 6.11 -27.63 16.23
N VAL A 262 7.04 -27.34 17.14
CA VAL A 262 8.48 -27.44 16.87
C VAL A 262 8.92 -28.87 16.55
N ASN A 263 8.13 -29.87 16.94
CA ASN A 263 8.35 -31.29 16.68
C ASN A 263 7.38 -31.87 15.65
N ASP A 264 6.69 -31.03 14.85
CA ASP A 264 5.80 -31.50 13.79
C ASP A 264 6.57 -32.39 12.78
N PRO A 265 5.97 -33.46 12.23
CA PRO A 265 6.63 -34.28 11.20
C PRO A 265 7.02 -33.49 9.95
N ASP A 266 6.30 -32.42 9.61
CA ASP A 266 6.56 -31.59 8.44
C ASP A 266 7.60 -30.50 8.72
N GLN A 267 8.59 -30.36 7.85
CA GLN A 267 9.69 -29.40 8.02
C GLN A 267 9.24 -27.94 7.95
N ILE A 268 8.25 -27.62 7.13
CA ILE A 268 7.72 -26.26 6.98
C ILE A 268 7.00 -25.88 8.27
N VAL A 269 6.17 -26.76 8.81
CA VAL A 269 5.46 -26.53 10.07
C VAL A 269 6.44 -26.31 11.23
N ARG A 270 7.52 -27.12 11.34
CA ARG A 270 8.57 -26.90 12.35
C ARG A 270 9.24 -25.54 12.22
N LYS A 271 9.62 -25.18 10.99
CA LYS A 271 10.27 -23.87 10.70
C LYS A 271 9.34 -22.73 11.10
N ASP A 272 8.08 -22.78 10.68
CA ASP A 272 7.10 -21.74 10.99
C ASP A 272 6.84 -21.65 12.49
N ALA A 273 6.88 -22.77 13.22
CA ALA A 273 6.71 -22.79 14.67
C ALA A 273 7.89 -22.12 15.38
N ILE A 274 9.12 -22.41 14.94
CA ILE A 274 10.34 -21.78 15.44
C ILE A 274 10.34 -20.28 15.14
N VAL A 275 9.96 -19.88 13.92
CA VAL A 275 9.85 -18.46 13.54
C VAL A 275 8.78 -17.74 14.37
N ALA A 276 7.60 -18.34 14.52
CA ALA A 276 6.52 -17.80 15.33
C ALA A 276 6.92 -17.68 16.81
N LEU A 277 7.62 -18.67 17.36
CA LEU A 277 8.19 -18.61 18.71
C LEU A 277 9.30 -17.56 18.82
N GLY A 278 10.17 -17.41 17.82
CA GLY A 278 11.22 -16.39 17.80
C GLY A 278 10.67 -14.96 17.68
N ARG A 279 9.50 -14.78 17.04
CA ARG A 279 8.76 -13.50 17.03
C ARG A 279 8.17 -13.18 18.41
N ARG A 280 7.76 -14.19 19.18
CA ARG A 280 7.13 -14.06 20.51
C ARG A 280 8.14 -13.98 21.64
N GLY A 281 9.19 -14.76 21.54
CA GLY A 281 10.38 -14.70 22.35
C GLY A 281 11.46 -14.00 21.55
N LYS A 282 11.56 -12.68 21.69
CA LYS A 282 12.88 -12.06 21.57
C LYS A 282 13.80 -12.87 22.51
N SER A 283 14.69 -13.67 21.91
CA SER A 283 15.68 -14.57 22.53
C SER A 283 15.18 -15.97 22.96
N LEU A 284 15.45 -16.99 22.13
CA LEU A 284 15.71 -18.36 22.57
C LEU A 284 16.91 -19.04 21.88
N GLU A 285 17.67 -18.33 21.04
CA GLU A 285 19.09 -18.64 20.93
C GLU A 285 19.74 -18.02 22.18
N PRO A 286 20.51 -18.78 22.99
CA PRO A 286 21.41 -18.18 23.96
C PRO A 286 22.54 -17.49 23.19
N THR A 287 22.25 -16.38 22.51
CA THR A 287 23.29 -15.42 22.16
C THR A 287 23.84 -14.93 23.48
N ALA A 288 25.10 -15.27 23.78
CA ALA A 288 25.79 -14.73 24.94
C ALA A 288 25.55 -13.22 24.99
N ARG A 289 24.87 -12.76 26.04
CA ARG A 289 24.51 -11.35 26.22
C ARG A 289 25.81 -10.54 26.08
N PRO A 290 25.80 -9.41 25.35
CA PRO A 290 26.95 -8.53 25.31
C PRO A 290 27.46 -8.27 26.73
N GLU A 291 28.72 -8.61 26.98
CA GLU A 291 29.34 -8.30 28.27
C GLU A 291 29.39 -6.78 28.42
N LYS A 292 28.98 -6.29 29.59
CA LYS A 292 29.11 -4.88 29.92
C LYS A 292 30.63 -4.57 29.97
N PRO A 293 31.15 -3.67 29.12
CA PRO A 293 32.58 -3.37 29.11
C PRO A 293 33.01 -2.83 30.47
N GLU A 294 34.22 -3.19 30.90
CA GLU A 294 34.80 -2.79 32.19
C GLU A 294 34.88 -1.26 32.37
N LYS A 295 34.97 -0.53 31.27
CA LYS A 295 34.92 0.94 31.23
C LYS A 295 33.67 1.40 30.50
N GLU A 296 33.04 2.45 31.02
CA GLU A 296 31.92 3.07 30.30
C GLU A 296 32.38 3.58 28.93
N PRO A 297 31.56 3.40 27.88
CA PRO A 297 31.90 3.87 26.56
C PRO A 297 31.93 5.40 26.51
N THR A 298 32.95 5.94 25.84
CA THR A 298 33.14 7.39 25.62
C THR A 298 32.61 7.87 24.27
N VAL A 299 32.25 6.94 23.37
CA VAL A 299 31.68 7.26 22.06
C VAL A 299 30.24 7.74 22.24
N GLU A 300 29.90 8.89 21.68
CA GLU A 300 28.52 9.39 21.63
C GLU A 300 27.89 9.15 20.27
N VAL A 301 26.61 8.76 20.28
CA VAL A 301 25.79 8.57 19.08
C VAL A 301 24.48 9.33 19.28
N PRO A 302 24.00 10.13 18.31
CA PRO A 302 22.72 10.80 18.45
C PRO A 302 21.55 9.80 18.36
N LEU A 303 20.46 10.06 19.10
CA LEU A 303 19.19 9.34 19.00
C LEU A 303 18.73 9.30 17.54
N TYR A 304 18.38 8.10 17.05
CA TYR A 304 18.05 7.78 15.67
C TYR A 304 19.12 8.10 14.62
N GLY A 305 20.35 8.36 15.05
CA GLY A 305 21.51 8.57 14.21
C GLY A 305 22.17 7.25 13.80
N LEU A 306 22.91 7.30 12.71
CA LEU A 306 23.67 6.16 12.21
C LEU A 306 24.89 5.91 13.11
N TRP A 307 24.93 4.75 13.75
CA TRP A 307 26.08 4.20 14.45
C TRP A 307 26.73 3.11 13.60
N GLU A 308 27.95 3.36 13.13
CA GLU A 308 28.74 2.40 12.37
C GLU A 308 29.90 1.88 13.21
N VAL A 309 30.08 0.56 13.22
CA VAL A 309 31.23 -0.10 13.86
C VAL A 309 31.98 -0.90 12.81
N ALA A 310 33.27 -0.63 12.67
CA ALA A 310 34.17 -1.36 11.80
C ALA A 310 34.90 -2.47 12.57
N PHE A 311 35.11 -3.60 11.91
CA PHE A 311 35.80 -4.77 12.42
C PHE A 311 36.82 -5.28 11.41
N LYS A 312 38.02 -5.62 11.89
CA LYS A 312 39.03 -6.35 11.14
C LYS A 312 39.39 -7.60 11.94
N PRO A 313 39.39 -8.80 11.33
CA PRO A 313 39.90 -10.00 11.97
C PRO A 313 41.34 -9.80 12.46
N ALA A 314 41.70 -10.43 13.58
CA ALA A 314 43.02 -10.28 14.19
C ALA A 314 44.18 -10.65 13.25
N LYS A 315 43.93 -11.56 12.30
CA LYS A 315 44.87 -11.94 11.24
C LYS A 315 44.22 -11.72 9.87
N PRO A 316 44.97 -11.22 8.87
CA PRO A 316 44.47 -11.12 7.51
C PRO A 316 43.99 -12.48 6.99
N LEU A 317 42.75 -12.53 6.50
CA LEU A 317 42.15 -13.72 5.91
C LEU A 317 42.20 -13.64 4.38
N LYS A 318 42.60 -14.73 3.74
CA LYS A 318 42.51 -14.88 2.29
C LYS A 318 41.21 -15.62 1.97
N LEU A 319 40.14 -14.85 1.76
CA LEU A 319 38.84 -15.35 1.31
C LEU A 319 38.76 -15.24 -0.21
N ASP A 320 38.16 -16.22 -0.87
CA ASP A 320 37.88 -16.11 -2.30
C ASP A 320 36.78 -15.09 -2.51
N ASN A 321 35.64 -15.27 -1.85
CA ASN A 321 34.52 -14.34 -1.85
C ASN A 321 34.16 -13.87 -0.43
N PRO A 322 34.65 -12.69 0.01
CA PRO A 322 34.37 -12.18 1.35
C PRO A 322 32.89 -11.82 1.60
N PHE A 323 32.05 -11.75 0.56
CA PHE A 323 30.62 -11.49 0.67
C PHE A 323 29.80 -12.73 1.03
N THR A 324 30.32 -13.93 0.75
CA THR A 324 29.63 -15.21 0.99
C THR A 324 30.40 -16.15 1.93
N ASP A 325 31.73 -16.03 1.98
CA ASP A 325 32.61 -16.95 2.73
C ASP A 325 32.76 -16.56 4.21
N ALA A 326 32.23 -15.39 4.58
CA ALA A 326 32.22 -14.88 5.95
C ALA A 326 30.81 -14.51 6.40
N ALA A 327 30.46 -14.90 7.62
CA ALA A 327 29.28 -14.45 8.33
C ALA A 327 29.70 -13.39 9.35
N PHE A 328 29.06 -12.22 9.30
CA PHE A 328 29.30 -11.14 10.25
C PHE A 328 27.96 -10.55 10.71
N SER A 329 27.79 -10.38 12.02
CA SER A 329 26.59 -9.80 12.61
C SER A 329 26.90 -9.12 13.94
N ALA A 330 25.95 -8.35 14.44
CA ALA A 330 26.04 -7.79 15.77
C ALA A 330 24.72 -7.88 16.53
N THR A 331 24.81 -8.00 17.85
CA THR A 331 23.70 -7.83 18.77
C THR A 331 23.94 -6.58 19.60
N PHE A 332 23.07 -5.58 19.45
CA PHE A 332 23.04 -4.37 20.25
C PHE A 332 22.06 -4.53 21.42
N VAL A 333 22.42 -4.05 22.61
CA VAL A 333 21.58 -4.02 23.81
C VAL A 333 21.26 -2.58 24.14
N ALA A 334 19.97 -2.27 24.18
CA ALA A 334 19.43 -0.99 24.57
C ALA A 334 19.39 -0.81 26.11
N PRO A 335 19.19 0.41 26.63
CA PRO A 335 19.09 0.67 28.07
C PRO A 335 17.93 -0.08 28.77
N ASP A 336 16.90 -0.46 28.01
CA ASP A 336 15.75 -1.27 28.47
C ASP A 336 16.01 -2.79 28.36
N ASP A 337 17.26 -3.20 28.16
CA ASP A 337 17.70 -4.59 27.96
C ASP A 337 17.15 -5.28 26.69
N ARG A 338 16.56 -4.52 25.77
CA ARG A 338 16.11 -5.05 24.48
C ARG A 338 17.31 -5.30 23.56
N ASN A 339 17.32 -6.49 22.96
CA ASN A 339 18.28 -6.87 21.93
C ASN A 339 17.81 -6.43 20.53
N ILE A 340 18.73 -5.86 19.76
CA ILE A 340 18.59 -5.57 18.33
C ILE A 340 19.70 -6.31 17.59
N LYS A 341 19.32 -7.34 16.82
CA LYS A 341 20.26 -8.08 15.98
C LYS A 341 20.32 -7.44 14.60
N VAL A 342 21.53 -7.19 14.11
CA VAL A 342 21.76 -6.60 12.78
C VAL A 342 22.74 -7.45 11.98
N GLY A 343 22.53 -7.53 10.67
CA GLY A 343 23.51 -8.12 9.75
C GLY A 343 24.69 -7.19 9.53
N GLY A 344 25.89 -7.74 9.42
CA GLY A 344 27.08 -7.03 9.00
C GLY A 344 27.36 -7.22 7.51
N PHE A 345 28.24 -6.38 6.96
CA PHE A 345 28.62 -6.42 5.55
C PHE A 345 30.12 -6.23 5.36
N TYR A 346 30.68 -6.84 4.32
CA TYR A 346 32.05 -6.59 3.89
C TYR A 346 32.16 -5.21 3.22
N ALA A 347 33.17 -4.43 3.59
CA ALA A 347 33.34 -3.05 3.16
C ALA A 347 34.65 -2.81 2.39
N GLY A 348 35.32 -3.88 1.92
CA GLY A 348 36.62 -3.78 1.25
C GLY A 348 37.80 -3.88 2.21
N ASP A 349 38.99 -4.14 1.66
CA ASP A 349 40.28 -4.13 2.38
C ASP A 349 40.32 -4.90 3.70
N GLY A 350 39.63 -6.06 3.75
CA GLY A 350 39.55 -6.88 4.96
C GLY A 350 38.77 -6.23 6.10
N VAL A 351 37.91 -5.26 5.80
CA VAL A 351 37.03 -4.58 6.76
C VAL A 351 35.61 -5.11 6.63
N TRP A 352 35.01 -5.42 7.76
CA TRP A 352 33.57 -5.64 7.88
C TRP A 352 32.95 -4.54 8.73
N LYS A 353 31.69 -4.22 8.47
CA LYS A 353 30.95 -3.16 9.17
C LYS A 353 29.59 -3.66 9.63
N VAL A 354 29.14 -3.17 10.77
CA VAL A 354 27.74 -3.25 11.21
C VAL A 354 27.22 -1.84 11.43
N ARG A 355 25.92 -1.66 11.18
CA ARG A 355 25.24 -0.39 11.38
C ARG A 355 24.02 -0.58 12.28
N ALA A 356 23.82 0.37 13.19
CA ALA A 356 22.65 0.45 14.04
C ALA A 356 22.18 1.90 14.19
N ALA A 357 20.93 2.10 14.59
CA ALA A 357 20.37 3.37 14.99
C ALA A 357 19.71 3.23 16.36
N PRO A 358 20.32 3.76 17.43
CA PRO A 358 19.72 3.78 18.76
C PRO A 358 18.38 4.51 18.76
N ASP A 359 17.37 3.94 19.42
CA ASP A 359 16.02 4.54 19.56
C ASP A 359 15.70 4.96 21.00
N GLN A 360 16.69 4.94 21.88
CA GLN A 360 16.57 5.33 23.28
C GLN A 360 17.86 5.98 23.77
N VAL A 361 17.75 7.11 24.48
CA VAL A 361 18.88 7.78 25.14
C VAL A 361 19.41 6.92 26.29
N GLY A 362 20.72 6.82 26.43
CA GLY A 362 21.37 6.03 27.49
C GLY A 362 22.56 5.22 26.99
N LEU A 363 23.01 4.28 27.82
CA LEU A 363 24.12 3.40 27.49
C LEU A 363 23.65 2.22 26.62
N TRP A 364 24.32 2.05 25.49
CA TRP A 364 24.14 0.92 24.59
C TRP A 364 25.41 0.08 24.53
N TYR A 365 25.25 -1.22 24.40
CA TYR A 365 26.35 -2.17 24.25
C TYR A 365 26.18 -3.01 22.99
N TYR A 366 27.26 -3.52 22.45
CA TYR A 366 27.20 -4.47 21.36
C TYR A 366 28.15 -5.65 21.56
N ARG A 367 27.76 -6.77 20.95
CA ARG A 367 28.61 -7.92 20.66
C ARG A 367 28.66 -8.09 19.15
N LEU A 368 29.86 -8.19 18.59
CA LEU A 368 30.12 -8.55 17.20
C LEU A 368 30.44 -10.04 17.14
N ASP A 369 29.86 -10.74 16.17
CA ASP A 369 30.12 -12.15 15.91
C ASP A 369 30.61 -12.29 14.46
N PHE A 370 31.87 -12.69 14.30
CA PHE A 370 32.52 -12.92 13.02
C PHE A 370 32.89 -14.40 12.86
N LYS A 371 32.59 -14.97 11.69
CA LYS A 371 32.98 -16.35 11.35
C LYS A 371 33.37 -16.46 9.88
N ALA A 372 34.53 -17.04 9.61
CA ALA A 372 34.99 -17.36 8.25
C ALA A 372 35.81 -18.67 8.29
N GLY A 373 35.28 -19.74 7.68
CA GLY A 373 35.88 -21.08 7.78
C GLY A 373 36.03 -21.53 9.25
N ALA A 374 37.27 -21.83 9.65
CA ALA A 374 37.62 -22.22 11.02
C ALA A 374 37.87 -21.03 11.97
N VAL A 375 37.91 -19.80 11.45
CA VAL A 375 38.11 -18.59 12.26
C VAL A 375 36.76 -18.14 12.80
N ALA A 376 36.68 -17.98 14.12
CA ALA A 376 35.55 -17.37 14.81
C ALA A 376 36.10 -16.34 15.80
N GLU A 377 35.65 -15.09 15.68
CA GLU A 377 36.08 -13.97 16.51
C GLU A 377 34.86 -13.26 17.08
N VAL A 378 35.00 -12.78 18.31
CA VAL A 378 33.98 -12.03 19.03
C VAL A 378 34.61 -10.73 19.52
N ALA A 379 33.90 -9.63 19.36
CA ALA A 379 34.32 -8.34 19.90
C ALA A 379 33.16 -7.65 20.62
N HIS A 380 33.49 -6.82 21.59
CA HIS A 380 32.52 -6.10 22.41
C HIS A 380 32.81 -4.61 22.42
N GLY A 381 31.78 -3.81 22.63
CA GLY A 381 31.91 -2.38 22.81
C GLY A 381 30.59 -1.72 23.17
N GLY A 382 30.56 -0.39 23.11
CA GLY A 382 29.35 0.37 23.42
C GLY A 382 29.46 1.82 23.01
N ALA A 383 28.35 2.53 23.16
CA ALA A 383 28.25 3.98 22.97
C ALA A 383 27.18 4.54 23.89
N ARG A 384 27.27 5.84 24.18
CA ARG A 384 26.21 6.60 24.83
C ARG A 384 25.32 7.23 23.75
N CYS A 385 24.06 6.80 23.70
CA CYS A 385 23.05 7.49 22.91
C CYS A 385 22.67 8.79 23.59
N VAL A 386 22.77 9.92 22.88
CA VAL A 386 22.43 11.27 23.36
C VAL A 386 21.19 11.82 22.63
N PRO A 387 20.42 12.74 23.24
CA PRO A 387 19.28 13.38 22.55
C PRO A 387 19.69 14.00 21.21
N SER A 388 18.79 13.97 20.23
CA SER A 388 19.00 14.56 18.92
C SER A 388 17.74 15.25 18.39
N LYS A 389 17.88 16.08 17.35
CA LYS A 389 16.74 16.69 16.63
C LYS A 389 16.13 15.77 15.57
N ALA A 390 16.71 14.59 15.37
CA ALA A 390 16.31 13.70 14.30
C ALA A 390 14.98 13.03 14.70
N PRO A 391 13.92 13.10 13.89
CA PRO A 391 12.58 12.64 14.29
C PRO A 391 12.42 11.11 14.27
N GLY A 392 13.45 10.39 13.83
CA GLY A 392 13.48 8.94 13.70
C GLY A 392 12.99 8.44 12.35
N PHE A 393 12.58 7.17 12.33
CA PHE A 393 12.16 6.48 11.10
C PHE A 393 10.76 6.90 10.68
N VAL A 394 10.50 6.84 9.37
CA VAL A 394 9.14 7.01 8.81
C VAL A 394 8.26 5.82 9.19
N ARG A 395 7.05 6.12 9.63
CA ARG A 395 6.04 5.18 10.13
C ARG A 395 4.66 5.54 9.56
N ILE A 396 3.77 4.56 9.54
CA ILE A 396 2.33 4.84 9.47
C ILE A 396 1.94 5.60 10.73
N ALA A 397 1.19 6.68 10.58
CA ALA A 397 0.73 7.44 11.72
C ALA A 397 -0.25 6.63 12.58
N ARG A 398 -0.06 6.70 13.90
CA ARG A 398 -0.82 5.88 14.87
C ARG A 398 -2.30 6.21 14.92
N ASP A 399 -2.65 7.47 14.67
CA ASP A 399 -4.02 7.99 14.79
C ASP A 399 -4.81 7.91 13.48
N ASN A 400 -4.13 7.86 12.33
CA ASN A 400 -4.76 7.72 11.04
C ASN A 400 -3.84 7.01 10.03
N PRO A 401 -4.15 5.77 9.64
CA PRO A 401 -3.27 4.95 8.82
C PRO A 401 -3.10 5.44 7.37
N ARG A 402 -3.83 6.48 6.95
CA ARG A 402 -3.63 7.11 5.63
C ARG A 402 -2.41 8.03 5.55
N PHE A 403 -1.84 8.40 6.70
CA PHE A 403 -0.78 9.40 6.77
C PHE A 403 0.50 8.83 7.33
N LEU A 404 1.60 9.51 7.02
CA LEU A 404 2.91 9.18 7.57
C LEU A 404 3.26 10.10 8.75
N ALA A 405 4.03 9.54 9.66
CA ALA A 405 4.66 10.24 10.76
C ALA A 405 6.09 9.71 10.95
N PHE A 406 6.92 10.43 11.69
CA PHE A 406 8.19 9.89 12.16
C PHE A 406 8.01 9.15 13.49
N SER A 407 9.08 8.51 13.97
CA SER A 407 9.06 7.69 15.18
C SER A 407 8.79 8.52 16.44
N ASP A 408 9.14 9.80 16.45
CA ASP A 408 8.78 10.76 17.50
C ASP A 408 7.30 11.24 17.45
N GLY A 409 6.56 10.85 16.41
CA GLY A 409 5.16 11.21 16.20
C GLY A 409 4.94 12.48 15.37
N SER A 410 5.99 13.20 14.98
CA SER A 410 5.88 14.36 14.09
C SER A 410 5.39 13.94 12.70
N ARG A 411 4.60 14.81 12.05
CA ARG A 411 3.96 14.49 10.76
C ARG A 411 4.96 14.54 9.61
N PHE A 412 4.79 13.63 8.66
CA PHE A 412 5.54 13.64 7.41
C PHE A 412 4.59 13.73 6.22
N TYR A 413 4.60 14.87 5.53
CA TYR A 413 3.92 15.06 4.25
C TYR A 413 4.95 14.92 3.14
N PRO A 414 4.94 13.83 2.35
CA PRO A 414 5.91 13.67 1.29
C PRO A 414 5.61 14.63 0.13
N ILE A 415 6.66 15.29 -0.35
CA ILE A 415 6.69 16.06 -1.60
C ILE A 415 7.84 15.46 -2.40
N GLY A 416 7.48 14.56 -3.32
CA GLY A 416 8.42 13.61 -3.87
C GLY A 416 9.06 14.01 -5.20
N THR A 417 10.22 13.43 -5.47
CA THR A 417 10.75 13.29 -6.84
C THR A 417 10.19 12.04 -7.51
N GLY A 418 10.16 12.03 -8.84
CA GLY A 418 9.93 10.80 -9.61
C GLY A 418 11.03 9.76 -9.35
N THR A 419 10.89 8.58 -9.95
CA THR A 419 11.93 7.55 -9.89
C THR A 419 13.16 7.98 -10.68
N GLU A 420 14.27 8.16 -9.99
CA GLU A 420 15.57 8.44 -10.59
C GLU A 420 16.48 7.21 -10.42
N ALA A 421 17.18 6.81 -11.47
CA ALA A 421 18.09 5.69 -11.38
C ALA A 421 19.45 6.09 -10.81
N LEU A 422 19.92 5.34 -9.82
CA LEU A 422 21.22 5.60 -9.20
C LEU A 422 22.38 5.43 -10.19
N GLY A 423 22.23 4.51 -11.15
CA GLY A 423 23.30 4.06 -12.04
C GLY A 423 23.15 4.42 -13.53
N SER A 424 22.08 5.08 -13.96
CA SER A 424 21.92 5.34 -15.41
C SER A 424 22.82 6.49 -15.88
N PRO A 425 23.43 6.41 -17.07
CA PRO A 425 24.12 7.54 -17.68
C PRO A 425 23.11 8.63 -18.08
N THR A 426 23.55 9.88 -18.20
CA THR A 426 22.68 10.93 -18.77
C THR A 426 22.28 10.58 -20.21
N PRO A 427 21.14 11.12 -20.73
CA PRO A 427 20.72 10.92 -22.12
C PRO A 427 21.80 11.28 -23.15
N GLU A 428 22.70 12.19 -22.79
CA GLU A 428 23.82 12.64 -23.61
C GLU A 428 25.05 11.71 -23.55
N GLY A 429 25.02 10.65 -22.73
CA GLY A 429 26.04 9.58 -22.71
C GLY A 429 27.41 9.97 -22.16
N GLU A 430 27.62 11.24 -21.80
CA GLU A 430 28.94 11.78 -21.43
C GLU A 430 29.15 11.95 -19.92
N VAL A 431 28.07 12.04 -19.13
CA VAL A 431 28.15 12.18 -17.66
C VAL A 431 27.45 10.99 -17.03
N ALA A 432 28.19 10.18 -16.28
CA ALA A 432 27.60 9.16 -15.41
C ALA A 432 26.79 9.83 -14.29
N ASN A 433 25.74 9.20 -13.75
CA ASN A 433 25.09 9.64 -12.51
C ASN A 433 26.06 9.49 -11.31
N THR A 434 27.05 10.39 -11.25
CA THR A 434 28.09 10.45 -10.23
C THR A 434 27.52 10.92 -8.91
N LEU A 435 28.32 10.77 -7.84
CA LEU A 435 27.96 11.33 -6.54
C LEU A 435 27.72 12.85 -6.61
N GLU A 436 28.54 13.57 -7.37
CA GLU A 436 28.43 15.02 -7.53
C GLU A 436 27.08 15.44 -8.12
N VAL A 437 26.66 14.78 -9.21
CA VAL A 437 25.36 15.01 -9.86
C VAL A 437 24.21 14.73 -8.88
N TRP A 438 24.28 13.63 -8.13
CA TRP A 438 23.29 13.31 -7.11
C TRP A 438 23.25 14.34 -5.98
N THR A 439 24.40 14.80 -5.47
CA THR A 439 24.43 15.82 -4.42
C THR A 439 23.84 17.15 -4.90
N ALA A 440 24.18 17.59 -6.11
CA ALA A 440 23.62 18.81 -6.70
C ALA A 440 22.10 18.69 -6.94
N TYR A 441 21.63 17.52 -7.38
CA TYR A 441 20.21 17.25 -7.55
C TYR A 441 19.45 17.30 -6.22
N LEU A 442 19.97 16.64 -5.17
CA LEU A 442 19.35 16.64 -3.86
C LEU A 442 19.35 18.04 -3.22
N ASP A 443 20.40 18.83 -3.42
CA ASP A 443 20.46 20.23 -2.99
C ASP A 443 19.36 21.06 -3.66
N ALA A 444 19.16 20.87 -4.98
CA ALA A 444 18.08 21.51 -5.71
C ALA A 444 16.71 21.08 -5.18
N CYS A 445 16.50 19.78 -4.94
CA CYS A 445 15.25 19.25 -4.38
C CYS A 445 14.94 19.86 -3.02
N ALA A 446 15.91 19.86 -2.10
CA ALA A 446 15.75 20.44 -0.77
C ALA A 446 15.43 21.94 -0.84
N LYS A 447 16.14 22.70 -1.69
CA LYS A 447 15.87 24.12 -1.93
C LYS A 447 14.48 24.36 -2.55
N GLY A 448 14.00 23.43 -3.38
CA GLY A 448 12.66 23.42 -3.96
C GLY A 448 11.56 22.89 -3.03
N GLY A 449 11.84 22.67 -1.74
CA GLY A 449 10.85 22.19 -0.77
C GLY A 449 10.46 20.71 -0.93
N MET A 450 11.11 19.96 -1.82
CA MET A 450 10.95 18.51 -1.92
C MET A 450 11.67 17.83 -0.76
N ASN A 451 11.04 16.81 -0.20
CA ASN A 451 11.51 16.16 1.03
C ASN A 451 11.53 14.62 0.93
N LYS A 452 11.19 14.08 -0.25
CA LYS A 452 11.22 12.65 -0.56
C LYS A 452 11.89 12.44 -1.93
N ALA A 453 12.79 11.48 -2.03
CA ALA A 453 13.36 11.03 -3.30
C ALA A 453 13.07 9.54 -3.52
N ARG A 454 12.67 9.14 -4.74
CA ARG A 454 12.51 7.72 -5.12
C ARG A 454 13.70 7.31 -5.98
N ILE A 455 14.49 6.35 -5.50
CA ILE A 455 15.73 5.93 -6.17
C ILE A 455 15.59 4.49 -6.64
N LEU A 456 15.79 4.26 -7.93
CA LEU A 456 15.92 2.92 -8.49
C LEU A 456 17.36 2.43 -8.38
N LEU A 457 17.54 1.34 -7.63
CA LEU A 457 18.84 0.71 -7.40
C LEU A 457 19.29 -0.17 -8.57
N LEU A 458 18.34 -0.70 -9.34
CA LEU A 458 18.59 -1.55 -10.49
C LEU A 458 17.77 -1.08 -11.69
N GLU A 459 18.40 -0.35 -12.62
CA GLU A 459 17.81 0.00 -13.92
C GLU A 459 18.52 -0.77 -15.04
N ALA A 460 18.23 -2.06 -15.11
CA ALA A 460 18.91 -3.01 -15.97
C ALA A 460 18.95 -2.69 -17.49
N PRO A 461 18.01 -1.97 -18.14
CA PRO A 461 18.12 -1.75 -19.58
C PRO A 461 19.19 -0.75 -20.02
N TRP A 462 19.76 0.06 -19.11
CA TRP A 462 20.71 1.13 -19.47
C TRP A 462 22.13 0.91 -18.92
N ILE A 463 22.30 -0.08 -18.06
CA ILE A 463 23.57 -0.40 -17.42
C ILE A 463 24.27 -1.48 -18.26
N GLN A 464 24.84 -1.08 -19.40
CA GLN A 464 25.59 -1.99 -20.26
C GLN A 464 26.87 -2.46 -19.55
N PRO A 465 27.25 -3.76 -19.67
CA PRO A 465 28.51 -4.25 -19.10
C PRO A 465 29.74 -3.42 -19.55
N THR A 466 29.78 -2.98 -20.80
CA THR A 466 30.85 -2.10 -21.31
C THR A 466 30.90 -0.73 -20.62
N THR A 467 29.77 -0.21 -20.13
CA THR A 467 29.71 1.01 -19.34
C THR A 467 30.13 0.73 -17.90
N VAL A 468 29.66 -0.37 -17.29
CA VAL A 468 30.05 -0.78 -15.93
C VAL A 468 31.53 -1.06 -15.79
N ALA A 469 32.16 -1.63 -16.83
CA ALA A 469 33.61 -1.86 -16.85
C ALA A 469 34.42 -0.56 -16.69
N ARG A 470 33.87 0.59 -17.14
CA ARG A 470 34.47 1.92 -17.00
C ARG A 470 33.99 2.68 -15.77
N HIS A 471 32.76 2.36 -15.32
CA HIS A 471 32.04 3.04 -14.25
C HIS A 471 31.41 2.00 -13.30
N PRO A 472 32.21 1.34 -12.44
CA PRO A 472 31.73 0.30 -11.54
C PRO A 472 30.68 0.82 -10.52
N GLU A 473 30.60 2.13 -10.30
CA GLU A 473 29.63 2.81 -9.46
C GLU A 473 28.19 2.83 -10.03
N LEU A 474 27.96 2.27 -11.20
CA LEU A 474 26.65 2.24 -11.86
C LEU A 474 25.85 0.96 -11.64
N ALA A 475 26.48 -0.13 -11.17
CA ALA A 475 25.81 -1.41 -10.96
C ALA A 475 26.07 -1.97 -9.56
N PRO A 476 25.07 -2.62 -8.91
CA PRO A 476 25.27 -3.26 -7.60
C PRO A 476 26.33 -4.37 -7.60
N TRP A 477 26.53 -5.02 -8.75
CA TRP A 477 27.42 -6.16 -8.93
C TRP A 477 28.60 -5.80 -9.84
N PRO A 478 29.80 -6.32 -9.57
CA PRO A 478 30.94 -6.16 -10.45
C PRO A 478 30.82 -7.09 -11.67
N LEU A 479 31.67 -6.84 -12.68
CA LEU A 479 31.89 -7.79 -13.77
C LEU A 479 33.04 -8.73 -13.43
N GLY A 480 32.89 -10.00 -13.79
CA GLY A 480 33.96 -10.99 -13.79
C GLY A 480 34.94 -10.77 -14.94
N ALA A 481 36.02 -11.56 -14.95
CA ALA A 481 37.06 -11.51 -15.98
C ALA A 481 36.53 -11.83 -17.40
N ASP A 482 35.39 -12.51 -17.49
CA ASP A 482 34.68 -12.84 -18.73
C ASP A 482 33.72 -11.73 -19.21
N GLY A 483 33.67 -10.59 -18.51
CA GLY A 483 32.81 -9.45 -18.84
C GLY A 483 31.34 -9.61 -18.47
N ARG A 484 30.97 -10.66 -17.73
CA ARG A 484 29.59 -10.91 -17.24
C ARG A 484 29.46 -10.52 -15.76
N TYR A 485 28.25 -10.27 -15.28
CA TYR A 485 28.03 -9.91 -13.87
C TYR A 485 28.32 -11.10 -12.94
N ASP A 486 28.93 -10.81 -11.80
CA ASP A 486 29.08 -11.76 -10.69
C ASP A 486 28.07 -11.43 -9.59
N LEU A 487 26.92 -12.12 -9.60
CA LEU A 487 25.85 -11.89 -8.62
C LEU A 487 26.21 -12.35 -7.19
N SER A 488 27.35 -13.01 -7.00
CA SER A 488 27.84 -13.42 -5.67
C SER A 488 28.72 -12.36 -5.00
N ARG A 489 29.11 -11.29 -5.73
CA ARG A 489 29.97 -10.19 -5.23
C ARG A 489 29.29 -8.84 -5.40
N PHE A 490 29.74 -7.83 -4.66
CA PHE A 490 29.18 -6.49 -4.76
C PHE A 490 30.21 -5.44 -5.20
N SER A 491 29.78 -4.50 -6.04
CA SER A 491 30.59 -3.35 -6.46
C SER A 491 30.66 -2.34 -5.30
N LEU A 492 31.77 -2.32 -4.56
CA LEU A 492 31.94 -1.40 -3.43
C LEU A 492 31.73 0.06 -3.87
N ALA A 493 32.16 0.44 -5.07
CA ALA A 493 31.95 1.78 -5.62
C ALA A 493 30.47 2.18 -5.71
N PHE A 494 29.59 1.28 -6.15
CA PHE A 494 28.15 1.53 -6.21
C PHE A 494 27.55 1.71 -4.82
N TRP A 495 27.91 0.83 -3.90
CA TRP A 495 27.34 0.83 -2.55
C TRP A 495 27.86 1.97 -1.68
N ASP A 496 29.13 2.38 -1.85
CA ASP A 496 29.70 3.57 -1.22
C ASP A 496 29.06 4.85 -1.78
N LYS A 497 28.75 4.88 -3.09
CA LYS A 497 27.97 5.97 -3.69
C LYS A 497 26.57 6.05 -3.09
N LEU A 498 25.86 4.92 -2.97
CA LEU A 498 24.53 4.87 -2.34
C LEU A 498 24.57 5.42 -0.90
N ASP A 499 25.53 4.96 -0.10
CA ASP A 499 25.72 5.44 1.27
C ASP A 499 25.95 6.95 1.33
N ALA A 500 26.79 7.48 0.44
CA ALA A 500 27.09 8.89 0.36
C ALA A 500 25.86 9.73 -0.06
N VAL A 501 25.05 9.24 -1.00
CA VAL A 501 23.79 9.87 -1.42
C VAL A 501 22.79 9.93 -0.26
N ILE A 502 22.59 8.81 0.45
CA ILE A 502 21.69 8.75 1.61
C ILE A 502 22.15 9.69 2.73
N ALA A 503 23.45 9.67 3.03
CA ALA A 503 24.04 10.51 4.07
C ALA A 503 24.01 12.00 3.72
N HIS A 504 24.16 12.35 2.43
CA HIS A 504 23.99 13.73 1.96
C HIS A 504 22.55 14.20 2.17
N GLY A 505 21.56 13.45 1.69
CA GLY A 505 20.15 13.79 1.86
C GLY A 505 19.72 13.94 3.32
N ALA A 506 20.25 13.13 4.23
CA ALA A 506 19.99 13.22 5.67
C ALA A 506 20.49 14.52 6.32
N ARG A 507 21.53 15.16 5.75
CA ARG A 507 22.13 16.40 6.27
C ARG A 507 21.45 17.66 5.74
N LEU A 508 20.63 17.55 4.69
CA LEU A 508 20.00 18.71 4.07
C LEU A 508 18.92 19.30 5.00
N ALA A 509 18.91 20.62 5.09
CA ALA A 509 17.84 21.34 5.76
C ALA A 509 16.62 21.40 4.83
N VAL A 510 15.56 20.67 5.16
CA VAL A 510 14.29 20.72 4.44
C VAL A 510 13.22 21.25 5.38
N ALA A 511 12.56 22.33 4.98
CA ALA A 511 11.67 23.06 5.87
C ALA A 511 10.45 22.20 6.28
N GLY A 512 10.15 22.16 7.58
CA GLY A 512 9.09 21.31 8.13
C GLY A 512 9.42 19.82 8.20
N ASN A 513 10.62 19.39 7.79
CA ASN A 513 11.07 18.01 7.89
C ASN A 513 12.40 17.93 8.65
N GLY A 514 12.36 17.49 9.92
CA GLY A 514 13.55 17.33 10.77
C GLY A 514 14.55 16.24 10.34
N ARG A 515 14.33 15.59 9.19
CA ARG A 515 15.07 14.43 8.68
C ARG A 515 15.73 14.65 7.29
N GLY A 516 15.65 15.86 6.72
CA GLY A 516 16.19 16.17 5.39
C GLY A 516 15.39 15.53 4.25
N ILE A 517 16.07 14.84 3.33
CA ILE A 517 15.40 14.05 2.27
C ILE A 517 15.23 12.61 2.72
N VAL A 518 13.98 12.12 2.65
CA VAL A 518 13.63 10.71 2.86
C VAL A 518 13.72 9.95 1.53
N PHE A 519 14.43 8.83 1.52
CA PHE A 519 14.60 7.98 0.36
C PHE A 519 13.63 6.80 0.38
N GLU A 520 12.90 6.64 -0.72
CA GLU A 520 12.25 5.40 -1.09
C GLU A 520 13.18 4.64 -2.03
N LEU A 521 13.78 3.55 -1.54
CA LEU A 521 14.71 2.74 -2.34
C LEU A 521 13.93 1.64 -3.07
N THR A 522 13.81 1.79 -4.39
CA THR A 522 13.22 0.80 -5.28
C THR A 522 14.24 -0.28 -5.59
N ILE A 523 13.97 -1.48 -5.08
CA ILE A 523 14.91 -2.61 -5.09
C ILE A 523 14.95 -3.28 -6.46
N PHE A 524 13.78 -3.52 -7.05
CA PHE A 524 13.59 -4.19 -8.33
C PHE A 524 12.65 -3.40 -9.25
N ASP A 525 12.69 -3.65 -10.55
CA ASP A 525 11.89 -2.95 -11.56
C ASP A 525 11.47 -3.87 -12.71
N GLU A 526 10.23 -3.69 -13.19
CA GLU A 526 9.65 -4.49 -14.27
C GLU A 526 10.13 -4.04 -15.67
N THR A 527 10.55 -2.78 -15.87
CA THR A 527 10.98 -2.30 -17.21
C THR A 527 12.20 -3.03 -17.75
N GLY A 528 13.09 -3.53 -16.90
CA GLY A 528 14.18 -4.43 -17.25
C GLY A 528 13.78 -5.91 -17.45
N LEU A 529 12.60 -6.30 -16.96
CA LEU A 529 12.12 -7.68 -16.93
C LEU A 529 11.04 -7.99 -17.99
N ALA A 530 10.38 -6.98 -18.57
CA ALA A 530 9.21 -7.17 -19.43
C ALA A 530 9.46 -8.00 -20.73
N SER A 531 8.61 -8.99 -20.98
CA SER A 531 8.56 -9.79 -22.21
C SER A 531 8.15 -8.90 -23.40
N GLY A 532 9.05 -8.71 -24.37
CA GLY A 532 8.82 -7.87 -25.56
C GLY A 532 9.93 -6.84 -25.82
N ASN A 533 10.77 -6.57 -24.82
CA ASN A 533 11.92 -5.67 -24.94
C ASN A 533 13.21 -6.46 -25.22
N GLY A 534 13.27 -7.26 -26.29
CA GLY A 534 14.32 -8.26 -26.56
C GLY A 534 15.77 -7.87 -26.19
N ASP A 535 16.17 -6.64 -26.44
CA ASP A 535 17.52 -6.12 -26.14
C ASP A 535 17.77 -5.76 -24.67
N ARG A 536 16.72 -5.51 -23.89
CA ARG A 536 16.82 -5.09 -22.48
C ARG A 536 17.04 -6.27 -21.53
N TRP A 537 16.31 -7.36 -21.76
CA TRP A 537 16.44 -8.57 -20.93
C TRP A 537 17.79 -9.26 -21.13
N THR A 538 18.35 -9.24 -22.35
CA THR A 538 19.67 -9.82 -22.64
C THR A 538 20.80 -9.11 -21.90
N LEU A 539 20.61 -7.83 -21.56
CA LEU A 539 21.55 -7.03 -20.78
C LEU A 539 21.36 -7.13 -19.26
N HIS A 540 20.26 -7.74 -18.80
CA HIS A 540 19.89 -7.78 -17.39
C HIS A 540 20.86 -8.66 -16.57
N PRO A 541 21.30 -8.24 -15.36
CA PRO A 541 22.24 -9.04 -14.55
C PRO A 541 21.74 -10.44 -14.18
N PHE A 542 20.43 -10.62 -14.08
CA PHE A 542 19.81 -11.93 -13.81
C PHE A 542 19.69 -12.86 -15.03
N ASN A 543 20.00 -12.38 -16.23
CA ASN A 543 20.01 -13.21 -17.44
C ASN A 543 21.27 -14.08 -17.49
N GLU A 544 21.13 -15.35 -17.87
CA GLU A 544 22.25 -16.30 -18.00
C GLU A 544 23.36 -15.84 -18.95
N LYS A 545 23.00 -15.11 -20.02
CA LYS A 545 23.97 -14.54 -20.96
C LYS A 545 24.86 -13.49 -20.30
N ASN A 546 24.36 -12.85 -19.25
CA ASN A 546 25.04 -11.81 -18.50
C ASN A 546 25.46 -12.26 -17.08
N GLY A 547 25.52 -13.57 -16.82
CA GLY A 547 26.08 -14.14 -15.58
C GLY A 547 25.05 -14.49 -14.51
N GLY A 548 23.76 -14.22 -14.76
CA GLY A 548 22.67 -14.55 -13.84
C GLY A 548 22.13 -15.98 -13.96
N PRO A 549 21.16 -16.36 -13.11
CA PRO A 549 20.69 -17.75 -13.02
C PRO A 549 19.50 -18.09 -13.96
N LEU A 550 19.06 -17.18 -14.83
CA LEU A 550 17.81 -17.34 -15.60
C LEU A 550 18.07 -17.45 -17.12
N GLY A 551 17.66 -18.57 -17.72
CA GLY A 551 17.82 -18.86 -19.16
C GLY A 551 16.54 -18.95 -20.00
N GLY A 552 16.67 -19.00 -21.34
CA GLY A 552 15.57 -19.30 -22.29
C GLY A 552 14.62 -18.15 -22.71
N VAL A 553 13.57 -18.46 -23.48
CA VAL A 553 12.68 -17.52 -24.22
C VAL A 553 11.95 -16.55 -23.29
N ALA A 554 12.30 -15.26 -23.44
CA ALA A 554 11.55 -14.03 -23.15
C ALA A 554 10.77 -13.90 -21.81
N GLY A 555 11.43 -13.36 -20.78
CA GLY A 555 10.82 -12.40 -19.86
C GLY A 555 10.69 -12.78 -18.37
N CYS A 556 10.23 -11.78 -17.64
CA CYS A 556 9.81 -11.64 -16.24
C CYS A 556 9.40 -12.91 -15.45
N PRO A 557 8.61 -13.89 -15.95
CA PRO A 557 8.05 -14.95 -15.09
C PRO A 557 9.07 -15.76 -14.26
N GLY A 558 10.26 -16.03 -14.80
CA GLY A 558 11.32 -16.78 -14.09
C GLY A 558 11.98 -15.98 -12.96
N PHE A 559 11.97 -14.64 -13.03
CA PHE A 559 12.49 -13.78 -11.96
C PHE A 559 11.63 -13.89 -10.69
N TYR A 560 10.32 -14.03 -10.85
CA TYR A 560 9.36 -14.18 -9.75
C TYR A 560 9.23 -15.64 -9.27
N ASP A 561 9.86 -16.60 -9.96
CA ASP A 561 9.85 -17.99 -9.54
C ASP A 561 10.87 -18.24 -8.42
N LEU A 562 10.35 -18.28 -7.19
CA LEU A 562 11.12 -18.60 -5.99
C LEU A 562 11.46 -20.10 -5.86
N ALA A 563 10.92 -20.98 -6.71
CA ALA A 563 11.32 -22.39 -6.74
C ALA A 563 12.73 -22.56 -7.33
N ASN A 564 13.16 -21.65 -8.21
CA ASN A 564 14.55 -21.59 -8.66
C ASN A 564 15.46 -21.11 -7.51
N ALA A 565 16.17 -22.06 -6.89
CA ALA A 565 17.01 -21.80 -5.73
C ALA A 565 18.15 -20.82 -6.02
N ALA A 566 18.73 -20.83 -7.22
CA ALA A 566 19.81 -19.91 -7.60
C ALA A 566 19.30 -18.47 -7.77
N ASN A 567 18.14 -18.31 -8.42
CA ASN A 567 17.45 -17.02 -8.52
C ASN A 567 17.11 -16.45 -7.14
N ARG A 568 16.44 -17.26 -6.30
CA ARG A 568 16.09 -16.87 -4.93
C ARG A 568 17.33 -16.49 -4.12
N ALA A 569 18.38 -17.31 -4.14
CA ALA A 569 19.61 -17.02 -3.39
C ALA A 569 20.31 -15.74 -3.83
N ALA A 570 20.36 -15.46 -5.15
CA ALA A 570 20.94 -14.22 -5.67
C ALA A 570 20.16 -12.98 -5.22
N GLN A 571 18.83 -13.03 -5.26
CA GLN A 571 18.01 -11.91 -4.80
C GLN A 571 18.12 -11.73 -3.27
N GLU A 572 18.04 -12.82 -2.48
CA GLU A 572 18.18 -12.76 -1.02
C GLU A 572 19.55 -12.21 -0.60
N LEU A 573 20.64 -12.62 -1.26
CA LEU A 573 21.98 -12.10 -0.99
C LEU A 573 22.04 -10.58 -1.22
N TYR A 574 21.49 -10.11 -2.34
CA TYR A 574 21.41 -8.68 -2.67
C TYR A 574 20.62 -7.89 -1.63
N VAL A 575 19.45 -8.36 -1.23
CA VAL A 575 18.61 -7.66 -0.24
C VAL A 575 19.20 -7.72 1.17
N ARG A 576 19.88 -8.81 1.58
CA ARG A 576 20.63 -8.85 2.85
C ARG A 576 21.71 -7.79 2.89
N TYR A 577 22.46 -7.65 1.81
CA TYR A 577 23.53 -6.67 1.72
C TYR A 577 22.97 -5.23 1.71
N LEU A 578 21.86 -4.99 0.99
CA LEU A 578 21.12 -3.73 1.05
C LEU A 578 20.69 -3.38 2.48
N LEU A 579 20.04 -4.30 3.18
CA LEU A 579 19.55 -4.11 4.55
C LEU A 579 20.70 -3.86 5.53
N ALA A 580 21.78 -4.65 5.47
CA ALA A 580 22.95 -4.48 6.33
C ALA A 580 23.59 -3.08 6.19
N ARG A 581 23.53 -2.48 4.99
CA ARG A 581 24.03 -1.13 4.75
C ARG A 581 23.01 -0.04 5.11
N THR A 582 21.74 -0.22 4.79
CA THR A 582 20.77 0.90 4.76
C THR A 582 19.73 0.90 5.87
N ALA A 583 19.48 -0.22 6.56
CA ALA A 583 18.39 -0.29 7.54
C ALA A 583 18.62 0.64 8.74
N ALA A 584 19.85 0.92 9.15
CA ALA A 584 20.10 1.91 10.20
C ALA A 584 19.90 3.37 9.76
N CYS A 585 19.74 3.64 8.46
CA CYS A 585 19.53 4.97 7.93
C CYS A 585 18.04 5.34 8.05
N GLY A 586 17.61 5.94 9.16
CA GLY A 586 16.16 6.18 9.30
C GLY A 586 15.59 7.34 8.48
N ASN A 587 16.27 7.79 7.43
CA ASN A 587 15.68 8.54 6.31
C ASN A 587 15.45 7.63 5.09
N VAL A 588 15.35 6.31 5.27
CA VAL A 588 15.08 5.32 4.22
C VAL A 588 13.77 4.58 4.50
N TYR A 589 13.07 4.18 3.44
CA TYR A 589 12.14 3.06 3.40
C TYR A 589 12.20 2.40 2.01
N TYR A 590 11.52 1.28 1.79
CA TYR A 590 11.77 0.44 0.61
C TYR A 590 10.54 0.29 -0.28
N GLU A 591 10.75 0.32 -1.59
CA GLU A 591 9.80 -0.15 -2.59
C GLU A 591 10.28 -1.50 -3.13
N LEU A 592 9.45 -2.53 -3.01
CA LEU A 592 9.84 -3.87 -3.44
C LEU A 592 10.04 -3.95 -4.95
N ASN A 593 9.10 -3.39 -5.71
CA ASN A 593 9.12 -3.47 -7.16
C ASN A 593 8.41 -2.26 -7.79
N LYS A 594 9.00 -1.74 -8.87
CA LYS A 594 8.39 -0.70 -9.72
C LYS A 594 7.65 -1.33 -10.92
N GLU A 595 6.41 -0.88 -11.13
CA GLU A 595 5.57 -1.23 -12.28
C GLU A 595 5.23 -2.73 -12.42
N MET A 596 5.00 -3.43 -11.31
CA MET A 596 4.60 -4.85 -11.32
C MET A 596 3.32 -5.07 -12.17
N ASN A 597 3.33 -6.01 -13.11
CA ASN A 597 2.29 -6.16 -14.15
C ASN A 597 1.51 -7.49 -14.05
N ARG A 598 0.17 -7.43 -13.96
CA ARG A 598 -0.70 -8.62 -13.88
C ARG A 598 -0.67 -9.56 -15.08
N ARG A 599 -0.25 -9.12 -16.26
CA ARG A 599 -0.25 -9.96 -17.47
C ARG A 599 1.02 -10.83 -17.65
N GLY A 600 2.03 -10.69 -16.77
CA GLY A 600 3.26 -11.49 -16.82
C GLY A 600 3.94 -11.74 -15.46
N SER A 601 3.98 -10.76 -14.56
CA SER A 601 4.59 -10.87 -13.21
C SER A 601 3.60 -11.19 -12.11
N ALA A 602 2.36 -10.69 -12.15
CA ALA A 602 1.40 -10.79 -11.03
C ALA A 602 0.36 -11.93 -11.17
N GLY A 603 0.79 -13.08 -11.70
CA GLY A 603 0.11 -14.35 -11.44
C GLY A 603 0.40 -14.86 -10.01
N ALA A 604 0.06 -16.12 -9.72
CA ALA A 604 0.31 -16.74 -8.41
C ALA A 604 1.79 -16.61 -7.95
N ASN A 605 2.74 -16.65 -8.88
CA ASN A 605 4.17 -16.50 -8.57
C ASN A 605 4.55 -15.10 -8.11
N GLY A 606 4.01 -14.04 -8.73
CA GLY A 606 4.25 -12.65 -8.28
C GLY A 606 3.69 -12.39 -6.89
N LEU A 607 2.49 -12.88 -6.59
CA LEU A 607 1.92 -12.75 -5.25
C LEU A 607 2.77 -13.48 -4.20
N ARG A 608 3.17 -14.73 -4.47
CA ARG A 608 4.10 -15.48 -3.60
C ARG A 608 5.46 -14.78 -3.45
N TRP A 609 5.94 -14.14 -4.51
CA TRP A 609 7.16 -13.36 -4.49
C TRP A 609 7.03 -12.16 -3.56
N VAL A 610 5.92 -11.41 -3.62
CA VAL A 610 5.67 -10.30 -2.70
C VAL A 610 5.51 -10.80 -1.26
N GLU A 611 4.75 -11.88 -1.04
CA GLU A 611 4.59 -12.52 0.29
C GLU A 611 5.94 -12.95 0.88
N HIS A 612 6.82 -13.52 0.05
CA HIS A 612 8.17 -13.87 0.46
C HIS A 612 8.96 -12.64 0.90
N TRP A 613 8.95 -11.56 0.12
CA TRP A 613 9.70 -10.35 0.48
C TRP A 613 9.14 -9.62 1.68
N THR A 614 7.81 -9.51 1.81
CA THR A 614 7.23 -8.92 3.01
C THR A 614 7.61 -9.74 4.25
N ALA A 615 7.55 -11.08 4.18
CA ALA A 615 8.04 -11.94 5.25
C ALA A 615 9.56 -11.78 5.51
N PHE A 616 10.35 -11.71 4.44
CA PHE A 616 11.81 -11.58 4.49
C PHE A 616 12.24 -10.29 5.19
N PHE A 617 11.63 -9.15 4.83
CA PHE A 617 11.86 -7.86 5.49
C PHE A 617 11.43 -7.91 6.95
N ARG A 618 10.26 -8.47 7.27
CA ARG A 618 9.82 -8.60 8.68
C ARG A 618 10.75 -9.49 9.52
N GLU A 619 11.51 -10.38 8.90
CA GLU A 619 12.53 -11.22 9.57
C GLU A 619 13.90 -10.52 9.68
N HIS A 620 14.33 -9.81 8.64
CA HIS A 620 15.73 -9.34 8.50
C HIS A 620 15.93 -7.84 8.69
N ASP A 621 14.86 -7.04 8.67
CA ASP A 621 14.92 -5.61 8.94
C ASP A 621 14.62 -5.33 10.42
N PRO A 622 15.64 -5.00 11.23
CA PRO A 622 15.50 -4.79 12.67
C PRO A 622 14.67 -3.56 13.02
N TYR A 623 14.42 -2.66 12.07
CA TYR A 623 13.72 -1.39 12.29
C TYR A 623 12.32 -1.35 11.68
N ALA A 624 11.86 -2.44 11.06
CA ALA A 624 10.54 -2.57 10.46
C ALA A 624 10.15 -1.36 9.59
N HIS A 625 10.96 -1.06 8.57
CA HIS A 625 10.68 -0.02 7.60
C HIS A 625 9.37 -0.28 6.87
N LEU A 626 8.81 0.80 6.34
CA LEU A 626 7.66 0.75 5.46
C LEU A 626 8.04 0.08 4.14
N LEU A 627 7.15 -0.75 3.63
CA LEU A 627 7.25 -1.35 2.30
C LEU A 627 6.21 -0.73 1.37
N SER A 628 6.64 -0.28 0.20
CA SER A 628 5.77 0.18 -0.87
C SER A 628 5.82 -0.75 -2.09
N LEU A 629 4.82 -0.62 -2.96
CA LEU A 629 4.73 -1.34 -4.22
C LEU A 629 4.05 -0.48 -5.28
N SER A 630 4.54 -0.54 -6.51
CA SER A 630 3.90 0.03 -7.71
C SER A 630 3.39 -1.09 -8.63
N VAL A 631 2.14 -0.98 -9.09
CA VAL A 631 1.45 -1.94 -9.97
C VAL A 631 0.90 -1.20 -11.20
N ALA A 632 1.16 -1.75 -12.39
CA ALA A 632 0.90 -1.08 -13.66
C ALA A 632 -0.55 -1.22 -14.17
N THR A 633 -1.30 -2.28 -13.82
CA THR A 633 -2.53 -2.67 -14.53
C THR A 633 -3.78 -2.92 -13.67
N ASP A 634 -3.67 -2.98 -12.33
CA ASP A 634 -4.82 -3.04 -11.41
C ASP A 634 -4.49 -2.21 -10.14
N PRO A 635 -4.94 -0.94 -10.07
CA PRO A 635 -4.65 -0.08 -8.92
C PRO A 635 -5.37 -0.49 -7.62
N ASP A 636 -6.32 -1.43 -7.66
CA ASP A 636 -6.94 -2.00 -6.46
C ASP A 636 -6.25 -3.31 -6.02
N ALA A 637 -5.16 -3.71 -6.69
CA ALA A 637 -4.38 -4.88 -6.32
C ALA A 637 -3.72 -4.73 -4.95
N TYR A 638 -3.24 -3.54 -4.61
CA TYR A 638 -2.47 -3.31 -3.38
C TYR A 638 -3.25 -3.64 -2.11
N PHE A 639 -4.56 -3.35 -2.09
CA PHE A 639 -5.43 -3.60 -0.93
C PHE A 639 -5.61 -5.09 -0.61
N ARG A 640 -5.17 -5.98 -1.51
CA ARG A 640 -5.24 -7.43 -1.36
C ARG A 640 -3.90 -8.06 -0.98
N ILE A 641 -2.80 -7.29 -0.99
CA ILE A 641 -1.45 -7.79 -0.73
C ILE A 641 -1.07 -7.46 0.71
N GLU A 642 -0.91 -8.50 1.53
CA GLU A 642 -0.50 -8.35 2.92
C GLU A 642 0.96 -7.89 3.04
N GLY A 643 1.23 -6.97 3.96
CA GLY A 643 2.58 -6.52 4.30
C GLY A 643 3.10 -5.34 3.48
N ILE A 644 2.31 -4.82 2.53
CA ILE A 644 2.57 -3.54 1.87
C ILE A 644 1.94 -2.41 2.66
N ASP A 645 2.74 -1.41 3.01
CA ASP A 645 2.37 -0.28 3.86
C ASP A 645 1.98 0.95 3.04
N ILE A 646 2.49 1.13 1.81
CA ILE A 646 2.22 2.29 0.93
C ILE A 646 1.91 1.80 -0.49
N ALA A 647 0.84 2.30 -1.10
CA ALA A 647 0.52 2.02 -2.51
C ALA A 647 1.02 3.15 -3.43
N ASN A 648 1.87 2.81 -4.40
CA ASN A 648 2.36 3.76 -5.39
C ASN A 648 1.56 3.62 -6.68
N VAL A 649 0.85 4.66 -7.08
CA VAL A 649 0.01 4.66 -8.27
C VAL A 649 0.58 5.51 -9.39
N ARG A 650 0.18 5.14 -10.61
CA ARG A 650 0.48 5.82 -11.86
C ARG A 650 -0.80 6.42 -12.44
N GLY A 651 -0.74 7.65 -12.97
CA GLY A 651 -1.91 8.27 -13.58
C GLY A 651 -1.77 9.78 -13.82
N GLU A 652 -2.86 10.40 -14.29
CA GLU A 652 -2.89 11.85 -14.57
C GLU A 652 -3.27 12.70 -13.34
N ALA A 653 -3.91 12.09 -12.35
CA ALA A 653 -4.37 12.74 -11.14
C ALA A 653 -4.22 11.82 -9.91
N PRO A 654 -4.09 12.39 -8.70
CA PRO A 654 -4.06 11.59 -7.48
C PRO A 654 -5.38 10.82 -7.28
N PRO A 655 -5.34 9.59 -6.76
CA PRO A 655 -6.54 8.78 -6.57
C PRO A 655 -7.43 9.36 -5.47
N GLU A 656 -8.75 9.21 -5.62
CA GLU A 656 -9.68 9.63 -4.59
C GLU A 656 -9.59 8.73 -3.34
N PRO A 657 -9.63 9.29 -2.12
CA PRO A 657 -9.43 8.52 -0.89
C PRO A 657 -10.63 7.63 -0.47
N ARG A 658 -11.66 7.46 -1.31
CA ARG A 658 -12.91 6.76 -0.92
C ARG A 658 -12.65 5.27 -0.73
N GLY A 659 -12.72 4.81 0.52
CA GLY A 659 -12.49 3.40 0.89
C GLY A 659 -11.03 3.03 1.14
N ILE A 660 -10.09 3.95 0.92
CA ILE A 660 -8.66 3.75 1.08
C ILE A 660 -8.28 3.94 2.55
N ARG A 661 -7.62 2.92 3.16
CA ARG A 661 -7.21 2.92 4.58
C ARG A 661 -5.69 2.92 4.80
N MET A 662 -4.90 3.16 3.76
CA MET A 662 -3.44 3.24 3.80
C MET A 662 -2.95 4.47 3.03
N PRO A 663 -1.68 4.90 3.15
CA PRO A 663 -1.12 5.94 2.32
C PRO A 663 -1.06 5.46 0.87
N VAL A 664 -1.48 6.33 -0.04
CA VAL A 664 -1.42 6.10 -1.49
C VAL A 664 -0.72 7.28 -2.10
N PHE A 665 0.28 7.09 -2.94
CA PHE A 665 1.07 8.15 -3.54
C PHE A 665 0.99 8.10 -5.06
N LEU A 666 0.70 9.25 -5.70
CA LEU A 666 0.91 9.42 -7.14
C LEU A 666 2.40 9.60 -7.41
N ASN A 667 3.14 8.49 -7.45
CA ASN A 667 4.59 8.50 -7.62
C ASN A 667 5.03 8.47 -9.10
N GLU A 668 4.13 8.17 -10.03
CA GLU A 668 4.41 8.16 -11.48
C GLU A 668 3.34 8.91 -12.28
N PRO A 669 3.33 10.25 -12.22
CA PRO A 669 2.39 11.04 -13.00
C PRO A 669 2.69 10.95 -14.51
N THR A 670 1.64 10.85 -15.33
CA THR A 670 1.74 10.84 -16.80
C THR A 670 1.68 12.23 -17.43
N VAL A 671 1.36 13.26 -16.65
CA VAL A 671 1.32 14.66 -17.10
C VAL A 671 2.71 15.25 -17.40
N ARG A 672 2.78 16.22 -18.31
CA ARG A 672 4.05 16.79 -18.83
C ARG A 672 4.07 18.32 -19.00
N THR A 673 3.01 19.04 -18.62
CA THR A 673 2.99 20.51 -18.70
C THR A 673 3.26 21.11 -17.32
N PRO A 674 3.95 22.27 -17.22
CA PRO A 674 4.23 22.91 -15.92
C PRO A 674 2.97 23.13 -15.06
N ARG A 675 1.85 23.47 -15.71
CA ARG A 675 0.55 23.63 -15.05
C ARG A 675 0.02 22.32 -14.50
N ALA A 676 0.00 21.25 -15.30
CA ALA A 676 -0.51 19.95 -14.85
C ALA A 676 0.39 19.32 -13.78
N GLU A 677 1.72 19.45 -13.89
CA GLU A 677 2.67 19.03 -12.86
C GLU A 677 2.44 19.77 -11.54
N ARG A 678 2.11 21.06 -11.59
CA ARG A 678 1.74 21.81 -10.40
C ARG A 678 0.40 21.33 -9.83
N ALA A 679 -0.59 21.11 -10.70
CA ALA A 679 -1.93 20.70 -10.29
C ALA A 679 -1.94 19.38 -9.50
N ILE A 680 -1.18 18.37 -9.93
CA ILE A 680 -1.17 17.07 -9.22
C ILE A 680 -0.73 17.19 -7.75
N PHE A 681 0.18 18.10 -7.41
CA PHE A 681 0.63 18.31 -6.03
C PHE A 681 -0.44 18.98 -5.17
N TRP A 682 -1.15 19.97 -5.71
CA TRP A 682 -2.23 20.66 -5.00
C TRP A 682 -3.45 19.76 -4.84
N GLN A 683 -3.81 19.02 -5.88
CA GLN A 683 -4.85 18.00 -5.80
C GLN A 683 -4.49 16.95 -4.75
N ALA A 684 -3.22 16.52 -4.68
CA ALA A 684 -2.77 15.54 -3.70
C ALA A 684 -2.91 16.06 -2.25
N LEU A 685 -2.51 17.32 -2.01
CA LEU A 685 -2.64 17.96 -0.70
C LEU A 685 -4.10 17.98 -0.23
N LEU A 686 -5.03 18.43 -1.09
CA LEU A 686 -6.45 18.53 -0.75
C LEU A 686 -7.13 17.16 -0.58
N LEU A 687 -6.65 16.14 -1.28
CA LEU A 687 -7.15 14.77 -1.17
C LEU A 687 -6.51 14.00 0.00
N GLY A 688 -5.53 14.58 0.71
CA GLY A 688 -4.82 13.92 1.81
C GLY A 688 -3.94 12.76 1.33
N THR A 689 -3.36 12.89 0.15
CA THR A 689 -2.40 11.95 -0.47
C THR A 689 -1.07 12.70 -0.73
N SER A 690 -0.15 12.11 -1.48
CA SER A 690 1.12 12.74 -1.89
C SER A 690 1.32 12.53 -3.39
N ALA A 691 2.06 13.44 -4.01
CA ALA A 691 2.51 13.35 -5.38
C ALA A 691 4.02 13.40 -5.46
N ALA A 692 4.56 12.86 -6.55
CA ALA A 692 5.98 12.94 -6.83
C ALA A 692 6.24 13.27 -8.30
N ARG A 693 7.14 14.22 -8.55
CA ARG A 693 7.60 14.58 -9.89
C ARG A 693 8.89 15.37 -9.81
N ALA A 694 9.86 15.00 -10.62
CA ALA A 694 11.00 15.85 -10.92
C ALA A 694 11.42 15.60 -12.39
N PRO A 695 11.98 16.60 -13.08
CA PRO A 695 12.73 16.34 -14.30
C PRO A 695 13.95 15.47 -13.99
N TRP A 696 14.37 14.67 -14.97
CA TRP A 696 15.62 13.90 -14.89
C TRP A 696 16.78 14.78 -14.44
N GLN A 697 17.72 14.19 -13.71
CA GLN A 697 18.82 14.85 -12.98
C GLN A 697 19.66 15.90 -13.75
N PRO A 698 19.78 15.90 -15.10
CA PRO A 698 20.38 17.01 -15.85
C PRO A 698 19.45 18.22 -16.08
N LEU A 699 18.14 17.99 -16.11
CA LEU A 699 17.11 18.97 -16.47
C LEU A 699 16.47 19.65 -15.25
N ALA A 700 16.77 19.16 -14.04
CA ALA A 700 16.21 19.63 -12.77
C ALA A 700 16.35 21.16 -12.58
N ALA A 701 17.52 21.72 -12.90
CA ALA A 701 17.85 23.13 -12.64
C ALA A 701 17.01 24.14 -13.43
N ARG A 702 16.29 23.73 -14.49
CA ARG A 702 15.50 24.62 -15.35
C ARG A 702 14.00 24.52 -15.12
N SER A 703 13.55 23.61 -14.27
CA SER A 703 12.12 23.37 -14.10
C SER A 703 11.48 24.33 -13.09
N PRO A 704 10.40 25.05 -13.47
CA PRO A 704 9.64 25.87 -12.54
C PRO A 704 8.96 25.04 -11.43
N LEU A 705 8.91 23.71 -11.59
CA LEU A 705 8.34 22.79 -10.61
C LEU A 705 8.97 22.92 -9.23
N PHE A 706 10.29 23.16 -9.14
CA PHE A 706 10.97 23.29 -7.85
C PHE A 706 10.46 24.50 -7.05
N GLU A 707 10.20 25.63 -7.71
CA GLU A 707 9.60 26.78 -7.04
C GLU A 707 8.16 26.50 -6.62
N HIS A 708 7.39 25.83 -7.49
CA HIS A 708 6.01 25.42 -7.17
C HIS A 708 5.93 24.48 -5.97
N CYS A 709 6.83 23.49 -5.88
CA CYS A 709 6.93 22.59 -4.73
C CYS A 709 7.32 23.35 -3.45
N ARG A 710 8.18 24.37 -3.55
CA ARG A 710 8.53 25.23 -2.41
C ARG A 710 7.31 25.99 -1.91
N TYR A 711 6.54 26.58 -2.81
CA TYR A 711 5.27 27.26 -2.48
C TYR A 711 4.29 26.31 -1.79
N LEU A 712 4.14 25.08 -2.30
CA LEU A 712 3.31 24.05 -1.66
C LEU A 712 3.83 23.68 -0.27
N ALA A 713 5.14 23.47 -0.11
CA ALA A 713 5.77 23.10 1.16
C ALA A 713 5.58 24.19 2.23
N ASP A 714 5.76 25.45 1.84
CA ASP A 714 5.52 26.60 2.72
C ASP A 714 4.03 26.69 3.11
N TYR A 715 3.13 26.48 2.14
CA TYR A 715 1.68 26.50 2.39
C TYR A 715 1.22 25.35 3.30
N ALA A 716 1.71 24.14 3.06
CA ALA A 716 1.33 22.94 3.80
C ALA A 716 1.82 22.95 5.25
N ARG A 717 2.88 23.72 5.58
CA ARG A 717 3.42 23.84 6.94
C ARG A 717 2.40 24.38 7.95
N ASP A 718 1.58 25.32 7.51
CA ASP A 718 0.54 25.95 8.34
C ASP A 718 -0.82 25.25 8.19
N LEU A 719 -0.84 24.07 7.59
CA LEU A 719 -2.05 23.30 7.30
C LEU A 719 -1.96 21.92 7.95
N ALA A 720 -2.90 21.63 8.85
CA ALA A 720 -3.06 20.28 9.40
C ALA A 720 -3.73 19.37 8.36
N TYR A 721 -3.01 19.07 7.28
CA TYR A 721 -3.50 18.35 6.10
C TYR A 721 -4.10 16.99 6.44
N TRP A 722 -3.65 16.35 7.52
CA TRP A 722 -4.15 15.06 8.00
C TRP A 722 -5.59 15.09 8.52
N GLU A 723 -6.14 16.28 8.79
CA GLU A 723 -7.54 16.46 9.20
C GLU A 723 -8.46 16.83 8.02
N LEU A 724 -7.92 17.06 6.82
CA LEU A 724 -8.71 17.45 5.65
C LEU A 724 -9.66 16.33 5.22
N ARG A 725 -10.87 16.74 4.86
CA ARG A 725 -11.90 15.88 4.30
C ARG A 725 -12.49 16.55 3.07
N ARG A 726 -12.72 15.76 2.02
CA ARG A 726 -13.39 16.26 0.82
C ARG A 726 -14.85 16.55 1.12
N ASP A 727 -15.29 17.76 0.78
CA ASP A 727 -16.70 18.17 0.87
C ASP A 727 -17.02 19.25 -0.17
N ASP A 728 -17.41 18.81 -1.36
CA ASP A 728 -17.74 19.71 -2.47
C ASP A 728 -19.06 20.45 -2.27
N SER A 729 -19.86 20.09 -1.25
CA SER A 729 -21.18 20.68 -0.99
C SER A 729 -21.11 22.08 -0.37
N LEU A 730 -19.99 22.42 0.29
CA LEU A 730 -19.81 23.74 0.89
C LEU A 730 -19.54 24.84 -0.12
N VAL A 731 -19.21 24.52 -1.37
CA VAL A 731 -19.10 25.53 -2.43
C VAL A 731 -20.40 25.52 -3.23
N LEU A 732 -21.17 26.60 -3.11
CA LEU A 732 -22.48 26.75 -3.73
C LEU A 732 -22.38 27.22 -5.18
N ALA A 733 -21.38 28.05 -5.50
CA ALA A 733 -21.11 28.51 -6.86
C ALA A 733 -19.63 28.87 -7.06
N THR A 734 -19.14 28.75 -8.29
CA THR A 734 -17.82 29.20 -8.75
C THR A 734 -17.97 30.03 -10.03
N PRO A 735 -16.92 30.75 -10.47
CA PRO A 735 -16.90 31.33 -11.80
C PRO A 735 -17.27 30.29 -12.87
N ARG A 736 -17.99 30.73 -13.90
CA ARG A 736 -18.67 29.84 -14.85
C ARG A 736 -17.67 28.91 -15.54
N GLY A 737 -17.91 27.61 -15.45
CA GLY A 737 -17.11 26.60 -16.14
C GLY A 737 -15.77 26.26 -15.48
N VAL A 738 -15.51 26.75 -14.26
CA VAL A 738 -14.29 26.45 -13.50
C VAL A 738 -14.50 25.24 -12.57
N PRO A 739 -13.84 24.08 -12.83
CA PRO A 739 -13.83 22.96 -11.91
C PRO A 739 -13.19 23.30 -10.57
N ARG A 740 -13.56 22.55 -9.54
CA ARG A 740 -13.05 22.76 -8.18
C ARG A 740 -12.78 21.45 -7.45
N LEU A 741 -11.88 21.52 -6.49
CA LEU A 741 -11.75 20.55 -5.40
C LEU A 741 -11.89 21.26 -4.07
N VAL A 742 -12.69 20.69 -3.17
CA VAL A 742 -12.97 21.30 -1.87
C VAL A 742 -12.54 20.38 -0.75
N ALA A 743 -11.74 20.91 0.16
CA ALA A 743 -11.30 20.24 1.36
C ALA A 743 -11.65 21.07 2.59
N VAL A 744 -12.11 20.40 3.64
CA VAL A 744 -12.61 21.04 4.86
C VAL A 744 -11.93 20.41 6.06
N ARG A 745 -11.64 21.25 7.05
CA ARG A 745 -11.17 20.86 8.36
C ARG A 745 -11.77 21.79 9.40
N LYS A 746 -12.59 21.26 10.33
CA LYS A 746 -13.18 22.07 11.41
C LYS A 746 -13.82 23.34 10.85
N ASP A 747 -13.33 24.52 11.24
CA ASP A 747 -13.78 25.84 10.79
C ASP A 747 -12.93 26.43 9.64
N GLU A 748 -12.22 25.57 8.91
CA GLU A 748 -11.32 25.94 7.81
C GLU A 748 -11.73 25.24 6.51
N LEU A 749 -11.83 26.02 5.43
CA LEU A 749 -12.22 25.58 4.09
C LEU A 749 -11.11 25.91 3.10
N LEU A 750 -10.76 24.95 2.25
CA LEU A 750 -9.88 25.11 1.10
C LEU A 750 -10.63 24.80 -0.18
N VAL A 751 -10.57 25.71 -1.15
CA VAL A 751 -11.13 25.54 -2.49
C VAL A 751 -10.02 25.70 -3.50
N TYR A 752 -9.68 24.63 -4.20
CA TYR A 752 -8.76 24.67 -5.33
C TYR A 752 -9.56 24.84 -6.61
N LEU A 753 -9.44 25.99 -7.25
CA LEU A 753 -10.05 26.26 -8.55
C LEU A 753 -9.08 25.85 -9.66
N VAL A 754 -9.54 25.02 -10.58
CA VAL A 754 -8.74 24.49 -11.69
C VAL A 754 -9.13 25.24 -12.94
N GLY A 755 -8.21 25.94 -13.61
CA GLY A 755 -8.59 26.69 -14.82
C GLY A 755 -8.00 28.08 -14.88
N SER A 756 -8.56 28.85 -15.80
CA SER A 756 -8.48 30.30 -15.82
C SER A 756 -9.89 30.86 -15.73
N ALA A 757 -10.02 32.06 -15.18
CA ALA A 757 -11.26 32.83 -15.19
C ALA A 757 -10.97 34.32 -15.09
N GLU A 758 -11.87 35.12 -15.67
CA GLU A 758 -12.01 36.53 -15.33
C GLU A 758 -12.51 36.70 -13.89
N GLU A 759 -12.53 37.94 -13.39
CA GLU A 759 -13.09 38.25 -12.07
C GLU A 759 -14.51 37.69 -11.93
N GLY A 760 -14.77 37.10 -10.77
CA GLY A 760 -16.03 36.44 -10.48
C GLY A 760 -16.24 36.28 -8.99
N VAL A 761 -17.14 35.37 -8.61
CA VAL A 761 -17.49 35.13 -7.20
C VAL A 761 -17.45 33.64 -6.93
N VAL A 762 -16.80 33.25 -5.82
CA VAL A 762 -16.98 31.93 -5.21
C VAL A 762 -17.96 32.08 -4.05
N ARG A 763 -19.13 31.47 -4.20
CA ARG A 763 -20.14 31.45 -3.14
C ARG A 763 -19.94 30.21 -2.28
N VAL A 764 -19.72 30.40 -0.99
CA VAL A 764 -19.45 29.34 -0.02
C VAL A 764 -20.54 29.30 1.06
N GLY A 765 -20.97 28.10 1.45
CA GLY A 765 -21.81 27.87 2.60
C GLY A 765 -20.97 27.96 3.87
N LEU A 766 -21.29 28.90 4.76
CA LEU A 766 -20.57 29.14 6.01
C LEU A 766 -21.58 29.35 7.14
N GLY A 767 -21.25 28.83 8.32
CA GLY A 767 -22.05 29.05 9.53
C GLY A 767 -21.95 30.48 10.07
N ASN A 768 -22.68 30.77 11.15
CA ASN A 768 -22.58 32.08 11.80
C ASN A 768 -21.18 32.30 12.39
N GLY A 769 -20.62 33.49 12.17
CA GLY A 769 -19.32 33.90 12.69
C GLY A 769 -18.62 34.91 11.78
N ARG A 770 -17.42 35.34 12.21
CA ARG A 770 -16.50 36.11 11.37
C ARG A 770 -15.44 35.20 10.81
N TYR A 771 -15.11 35.41 9.55
CA TYR A 771 -14.11 34.63 8.84
C TYR A 771 -13.08 35.57 8.21
N GLU A 772 -11.90 35.03 7.95
CA GLU A 772 -10.91 35.61 7.05
C GLU A 772 -10.79 34.71 5.82
N ALA A 773 -10.55 35.31 4.66
CA ALA A 773 -10.30 34.59 3.43
C ALA A 773 -8.97 35.03 2.81
N ALA A 774 -8.30 34.12 2.12
CA ALA A 774 -7.06 34.39 1.41
C ALA A 774 -7.04 33.65 0.08
N TRP A 775 -6.81 34.38 -0.99
CA TRP A 775 -6.46 33.83 -2.30
C TRP A 775 -4.97 33.63 -2.37
N PHE A 776 -4.55 32.42 -2.69
CA PHE A 776 -3.16 32.04 -2.87
C PHE A 776 -2.97 31.58 -4.31
N ASP A 777 -1.95 32.10 -5.00
CA ASP A 777 -1.58 31.71 -6.34
C ASP A 777 -0.44 30.66 -6.32
N PRO A 778 -0.73 29.37 -6.59
CA PRO A 778 0.24 28.30 -6.73
C PRO A 778 1.42 28.58 -7.66
N LYS A 779 1.25 29.40 -8.69
CA LYS A 779 2.27 29.65 -9.73
C LYS A 779 3.38 30.57 -9.23
N ASN A 780 3.06 31.55 -8.39
CA ASN A 780 4.02 32.58 -7.95
C ASN A 780 4.09 32.76 -6.42
N GLY A 781 3.28 32.04 -5.65
CA GLY A 781 3.27 32.08 -4.19
C GLY A 781 2.66 33.34 -3.57
N LYS A 782 2.05 34.23 -4.37
CA LYS A 782 1.43 35.45 -3.86
C LYS A 782 0.12 35.13 -3.14
N THR A 783 -0.13 35.87 -2.06
CA THR A 783 -1.37 35.79 -1.28
C THR A 783 -2.07 37.13 -1.25
N VAL A 784 -3.37 37.16 -1.53
CA VAL A 784 -4.25 38.32 -1.38
C VAL A 784 -5.27 38.01 -0.29
N ARG A 785 -5.30 38.81 0.78
CA ARG A 785 -6.19 38.60 1.93
C ARG A 785 -7.46 39.44 1.81
N ILE A 786 -8.56 38.88 2.28
CA ILE A 786 -9.85 39.51 2.44
C ILE A 786 -10.19 39.43 3.93
N GLU A 787 -10.11 40.57 4.60
CA GLU A 787 -10.46 40.71 6.00
C GLU A 787 -11.99 40.76 6.16
N ASP A 788 -12.51 40.15 7.23
CA ASP A 788 -13.90 40.26 7.68
C ASP A 788 -14.96 39.75 6.68
N VAL A 789 -14.89 38.46 6.38
CA VAL A 789 -15.93 37.72 5.68
C VAL A 789 -17.07 37.40 6.66
N GLU A 790 -18.22 38.05 6.48
CA GLU A 790 -19.44 37.83 7.26
C GLU A 790 -20.52 37.14 6.41
N PRO A 791 -20.86 35.87 6.70
CA PRO A 791 -21.90 35.15 5.97
C PRO A 791 -23.28 35.78 6.15
N ARG A 792 -24.04 35.89 5.05
CA ARG A 792 -25.45 36.31 5.04
C ARG A 792 -26.31 35.13 4.62
N GLN A 793 -27.35 34.83 5.41
CA GLN A 793 -28.26 33.69 5.15
C GLN A 793 -27.51 32.35 4.96
N GLY A 794 -26.45 32.12 5.75
CA GLY A 794 -25.67 30.87 5.71
C GLY A 794 -24.68 30.75 4.54
N ALA A 795 -24.42 31.83 3.80
CA ALA A 795 -23.44 31.83 2.73
C ALA A 795 -22.63 33.14 2.67
N ALA A 796 -21.41 33.08 2.14
CA ALA A 796 -20.61 34.25 1.80
C ALA A 796 -20.23 34.24 0.33
N ASP A 797 -20.28 35.41 -0.30
CA ASP A 797 -19.78 35.64 -1.65
C ASP A 797 -18.35 36.17 -1.53
N ILE A 798 -17.39 35.39 -2.02
CA ILE A 798 -15.96 35.75 -2.00
C ILE A 798 -15.57 36.20 -3.41
N PRO A 799 -15.22 37.49 -3.61
CA PRO A 799 -14.71 37.95 -4.89
C PRO A 799 -13.43 37.19 -5.25
N SER A 800 -13.40 36.60 -6.44
CA SER A 800 -12.21 35.96 -7.00
C SER A 800 -11.41 36.98 -7.81
N PRO A 801 -10.08 37.05 -7.66
CA PRO A 801 -9.25 37.80 -8.59
C PRO A 801 -9.33 37.16 -9.99
N THR A 802 -8.88 37.89 -11.01
CA THR A 802 -8.54 37.29 -12.31
C THR A 802 -7.36 36.34 -12.13
N PHE A 803 -7.45 35.15 -12.74
CA PHE A 803 -6.36 34.18 -12.73
C PHE A 803 -6.25 33.47 -14.08
N ASP A 804 -5.01 33.36 -14.56
CA ASP A 804 -4.69 32.69 -15.83
C ASP A 804 -4.49 31.17 -15.65
N GLU A 805 -4.32 30.71 -14.41
CA GLU A 805 -4.13 29.30 -14.03
C GLU A 805 -4.70 29.04 -12.63
N ASP A 806 -4.65 27.78 -12.19
CA ASP A 806 -5.25 27.31 -10.95
C ASP A 806 -4.91 28.19 -9.73
N ILE A 807 -5.90 28.49 -8.88
CA ILE A 807 -5.78 29.33 -7.67
C ILE A 807 -6.40 28.62 -6.45
N VAL A 808 -5.92 28.93 -5.24
CA VAL A 808 -6.40 28.35 -3.99
C VAL A 808 -7.07 29.42 -3.13
N LEU A 809 -8.31 29.19 -2.72
CA LEU A 809 -8.98 29.97 -1.67
C LEU A 809 -8.89 29.23 -0.34
N ARG A 810 -8.41 29.91 0.70
CA ARG A 810 -8.42 29.43 2.09
C ARG A 810 -9.32 30.34 2.91
N ILE A 811 -10.30 29.78 3.62
CA ILE A 811 -11.18 30.51 4.52
C ILE A 811 -11.03 29.93 5.92
N ARG A 812 -10.85 30.78 6.92
CA ARG A 812 -10.73 30.39 8.33
C ARG A 812 -11.66 31.23 9.19
N LYS A 813 -12.32 30.60 10.15
CA LYS A 813 -13.08 31.33 11.17
C LYS A 813 -12.11 32.05 12.13
N LYS A 814 -12.40 33.32 12.43
CA LYS A 814 -11.64 34.15 13.37
C LYS A 814 -11.92 33.76 14.82
#